data_AF-A0A952SN50-F1
#
_entry.id   AF-A0A952SN50-F1
#
_cell.length_a   1.000
_cell.length_b   1.000
_cell.length_c   1.000
_cell.angle_alpha   90.00
_cell.angle_beta   90.00
_cell.angle_gamma   90.00
#
_symmetry.space_group_name_H-M   'P 1'
#
loop_
_entity.id
_entity.type
_entity.pdbx_description
1 polymer ?
#
loop_
_entity_poly.entity_id
_entity_poly.type
_entity_poly.pdbx_seq_one_letter_code
_entity_poly.pdbx_strand_id
1 'polypeptide(L)'
;MKKNITKFHPSAPHFRSTSTIIITTLVSALAATMSGCQSRSQSTTSSSAELTAAAAQASVQISEDLIAGRYTDQDYLRDGRAAQAPVAWVVSAVGETDSQRLQRATAEAARIQAAANRAAAIAAANSQLAQAESMLEVARADADFQRVTQTTRARQVLDSVHAERASLDAHRVRHHADRHASLESWFAEADRLRTAGDAAWEIAQAEHAAMLAQITLAYAQGMAQAEQLEFAASAATERGESQSLALRARAESLRQQAIATSAEMDAKVAEREAFARTAYETQQHLAATACARAEATAQTLRAQAETLSESAIEQTFRSATSFAETQREKTRIEAQRMRDTATEQLRGLSAQLTRDRLDIQSSLKDSAIVHQHTLDEIASEERLVRLQASIRLARMAEMESDLASDTAISSTARDERANEIIRLRLEAETTRDRALAQCEIRRIDSQNWLKSTHAQAAEAETRLALIEQESAVRIKTLYDNAESLLARAAVTYDQAMVSAHSIREESRARAVELSIQADAILASAAIEQQQHSDSAILQRDQAQREAASLRTQQQATLGKAQAEADDLLAQAKTISSEGNFHATALRARAAAVTAALNADLAAQRQGAASYLATARANFNEAALVANSLTELAQARATELDAAFTARMARTEAQIRQSIADADRARAVALAEVERAWAEANAAMIELAAENELRRAHATAKEQIMLAFVEQQHAHADARESATAATFQARLASLQAQRDRAYAEIFLSEQQQKLAHVSAGGEFDLADAALARIHAAVRAMADVAPTEEASGSVATVPID
;
A
#
# COMPACT_ATOMS: atom_id res chain seq x y z
N MET A 1 48.83 -22.21 4.02
CA MET A 1 48.27 -22.84 5.25
C MET A 1 46.78 -23.11 5.04
N LYS A 2 46.31 -24.35 5.19
CA LYS A 2 44.88 -24.70 5.23
C LYS A 2 44.54 -25.13 6.66
N LYS A 3 43.44 -24.64 7.25
CA LYS A 3 42.83 -25.23 8.44
C LYS A 3 41.32 -25.31 8.27
N ASN A 4 40.84 -26.53 8.06
CA ASN A 4 39.45 -26.90 8.32
C ASN A 4 39.19 -26.78 9.83
N ILE A 5 37.98 -26.40 10.22
CA ILE A 5 37.43 -26.72 11.54
C ILE A 5 36.12 -27.48 11.33
N THR A 6 36.00 -28.61 12.02
CA THR A 6 34.96 -29.62 11.82
C THR A 6 33.82 -29.50 12.82
N LYS A 7 32.67 -30.03 12.39
CA LYS A 7 31.46 -30.41 13.14
C LYS A 7 31.69 -30.73 14.63
N PHE A 8 30.69 -30.39 15.45
CA PHE A 8 30.37 -31.15 16.67
C PHE A 8 28.85 -31.34 16.83
N HIS A 9 28.46 -32.60 17.06
CA HIS A 9 27.19 -33.04 17.64
C HIS A 9 27.57 -33.93 18.84
N PRO A 10 26.90 -33.82 19.99
CA PRO A 10 26.29 -35.01 20.62
C PRO A 10 24.86 -34.68 21.12
N SER A 11 23.81 -35.44 20.80
CA SER A 11 23.40 -36.74 21.39
C SER A 11 23.08 -36.70 22.90
N ALA A 12 21.80 -36.94 23.23
CA ALA A 12 21.27 -37.13 24.59
C ALA A 12 21.78 -38.44 25.25
N PRO A 13 21.42 -38.74 26.53
CA PRO A 13 20.27 -39.64 26.72
C PRO A 13 19.44 -39.53 28.04
N HIS A 14 18.17 -39.95 27.91
CA HIS A 14 17.32 -40.74 28.83
C HIS A 14 17.27 -40.53 30.37
N PHE A 15 16.03 -40.45 30.86
CA PHE A 15 15.53 -41.43 31.85
C PHE A 15 14.14 -41.97 31.43
N ARG A 16 13.80 -43.20 31.86
CA ARG A 16 12.57 -43.95 31.54
C ARG A 16 11.77 -44.29 32.81
N SER A 17 10.43 -44.31 32.72
CA SER A 17 9.51 -45.31 33.29
C SER A 17 8.06 -44.85 33.01
N THR A 18 7.24 -45.52 32.18
CA THR A 18 6.42 -46.74 32.45
C THR A 18 5.42 -46.56 33.59
N SER A 19 4.10 -46.75 33.47
CA SER A 19 3.19 -47.14 32.36
C SER A 19 1.78 -46.58 32.69
N THR A 20 0.65 -46.76 31.97
CA THR A 20 0.20 -47.75 30.95
C THR A 20 -0.74 -47.08 29.92
N ILE A 21 -1.59 -47.84 29.21
CA ILE A 21 -2.42 -47.48 28.04
C ILE A 21 -3.90 -47.85 28.28
N ILE A 22 -4.84 -47.09 27.68
CA ILE A 22 -6.08 -47.49 26.94
C ILE A 22 -6.79 -46.16 26.53
N ILE A 23 -6.74 -45.71 25.26
CA ILE A 23 -7.69 -45.97 24.14
C ILE A 23 -9.12 -45.48 24.47
N THR A 24 -9.82 -44.57 23.78
CA THR A 24 -9.57 -43.71 22.58
C THR A 24 -10.67 -42.63 22.49
N THR A 25 -10.32 -41.38 22.20
CA THR A 25 -10.95 -40.50 21.18
C THR A 25 -10.13 -39.21 21.02
N LEU A 26 -9.87 -38.82 19.77
CA LEU A 26 -9.12 -37.61 19.39
C LEU A 26 -10.07 -36.63 18.67
N VAL A 27 -9.60 -35.41 18.39
CA VAL A 27 -10.28 -34.31 17.67
C VAL A 27 -11.15 -33.40 18.56
N SER A 28 -10.48 -32.44 19.23
CA SER A 28 -11.06 -31.16 19.71
C SER A 28 -9.99 -30.21 20.30
N ALA A 29 -8.87 -30.72 20.82
CA ALA A 29 -7.95 -29.95 21.69
C ALA A 29 -6.66 -29.43 21.00
N LEU A 30 -6.73 -28.91 19.77
CA LEU A 30 -5.56 -28.30 19.11
C LEU A 30 -5.86 -26.94 18.44
N ALA A 31 -6.54 -26.05 19.18
CA ALA A 31 -6.81 -24.66 18.80
C ALA A 31 -6.74 -23.68 20.00
N ALA A 32 -5.94 -24.00 21.03
CA ALA A 32 -5.96 -23.30 22.32
C ALA A 32 -4.61 -22.71 22.77
N THR A 33 -3.64 -22.53 21.86
CA THR A 33 -2.33 -21.96 22.19
C THR A 33 -1.78 -21.01 21.10
N MET A 34 -2.48 -19.89 20.85
CA MET A 34 -1.89 -18.59 20.48
C MET A 34 -2.97 -17.48 20.59
N SER A 35 -2.52 -16.25 20.87
CA SER A 35 -3.31 -15.03 21.11
C SER A 35 -4.14 -15.01 22.40
N GLY A 36 -3.80 -14.06 23.28
CA GLY A 36 -4.58 -13.75 24.46
C GLY A 36 -5.42 -12.50 24.21
N CYS A 37 -6.73 -12.64 24.33
CA CYS A 37 -7.61 -11.60 24.83
C CYS A 37 -8.48 -12.28 25.89
N GLN A 38 -8.34 -11.89 27.16
CA GLN A 38 -9.25 -12.35 28.22
C GLN A 38 -10.60 -11.62 28.07
N SER A 39 -11.37 -12.02 27.05
CA SER A 39 -12.81 -11.83 27.10
C SER A 39 -13.33 -12.71 28.23
N ARG A 40 -13.64 -12.07 29.35
CA ARG A 40 -14.18 -12.71 30.54
C ARG A 40 -15.68 -12.89 30.37
N SER A 41 -16.07 -13.59 29.30
CA SER A 41 -17.45 -14.05 29.12
C SER A 41 -17.77 -15.07 30.21
N GLN A 42 -18.26 -14.55 31.34
CA GLN A 42 -19.04 -15.35 32.28
C GLN A 42 -20.30 -15.81 31.56
N SER A 43 -20.19 -16.92 30.83
CA SER A 43 -21.34 -17.71 30.44
C SER A 43 -22.01 -18.16 31.73
N THR A 44 -23.02 -17.39 32.15
CA THR A 44 -23.88 -17.71 33.26
C THR A 44 -24.59 -19.02 32.91
N THR A 45 -24.17 -20.08 33.58
CA THR A 45 -24.66 -21.46 33.43
C THR A 45 -26.03 -21.62 34.11
N SER A 46 -26.94 -20.65 33.90
CA SER A 46 -28.30 -20.63 34.44
C SER A 46 -29.21 -21.71 33.83
N SER A 47 -28.92 -22.13 32.60
CA SER A 47 -29.74 -23.11 31.86
C SER A 47 -29.95 -24.43 32.60
N SER A 48 -28.95 -24.93 33.35
CA SER A 48 -29.11 -26.19 34.10
C SER A 48 -29.99 -26.07 35.35
N ALA A 49 -30.04 -24.89 35.97
CA ALA A 49 -30.86 -24.63 37.16
C ALA A 49 -32.31 -24.32 36.78
N GLU A 50 -32.52 -23.58 35.69
CA GLU A 50 -33.86 -23.26 35.19
C GLU A 50 -34.56 -24.48 34.58
N LEU A 51 -33.83 -25.34 33.83
CA LEU A 51 -34.39 -26.59 33.31
C LEU A 51 -34.74 -27.59 34.42
N THR A 52 -33.98 -27.63 35.52
CA THR A 52 -34.31 -28.49 36.68
C THR A 52 -35.47 -27.92 37.51
N ALA A 53 -35.61 -26.59 37.62
CA ALA A 53 -36.79 -25.96 38.20
C ALA A 53 -38.07 -26.21 37.38
N ALA A 54 -37.98 -26.13 36.05
CA ALA A 54 -39.08 -26.46 35.15
C ALA A 54 -39.46 -27.95 35.20
N ALA A 55 -38.47 -28.85 35.30
CA ALA A 55 -38.72 -30.29 35.49
C ALA A 55 -39.40 -30.59 36.84
N ALA A 56 -39.05 -29.87 37.91
CA ALA A 56 -39.69 -30.01 39.22
C ALA A 56 -41.17 -29.56 39.22
N GLN A 57 -41.56 -28.63 38.33
CA GLN A 57 -42.96 -28.23 38.15
C GLN A 57 -43.81 -29.28 37.42
N ALA A 58 -43.20 -30.25 36.73
CA ALA A 58 -43.94 -31.32 36.06
C ALA A 58 -44.46 -32.42 37.00
N SER A 59 -44.02 -32.43 38.27
CA SER A 59 -44.43 -33.41 39.30
C SER A 59 -44.99 -32.76 40.57
N VAL A 60 -45.69 -31.62 40.44
CA VAL A 60 -46.41 -31.00 41.56
C VAL A 60 -47.54 -31.92 42.02
N GLN A 61 -47.42 -32.42 43.25
CA GLN A 61 -48.54 -33.05 43.94
C GLN A 61 -49.57 -31.96 44.25
N ILE A 62 -50.77 -32.09 43.71
CA ILE A 62 -51.91 -31.24 44.08
C ILE A 62 -52.25 -31.58 45.54
N SER A 63 -52.22 -30.59 46.43
CA SER A 63 -52.56 -30.82 47.84
C SER A 63 -54.01 -31.31 47.95
N GLU A 64 -54.24 -32.33 48.76
CA GLU A 64 -55.58 -32.90 48.98
C GLU A 64 -56.55 -31.84 49.52
N ASP A 65 -56.05 -30.88 50.32
CA ASP A 65 -56.80 -29.73 50.83
C ASP A 65 -57.37 -28.80 49.74
N LEU A 66 -56.74 -28.73 48.55
CA LEU A 66 -57.18 -27.87 47.44
C LEU A 66 -58.27 -28.51 46.57
N ILE A 67 -58.48 -29.83 46.73
CA ILE A 67 -59.48 -30.60 45.99
C ILE A 67 -60.58 -31.15 46.90
N ALA A 68 -60.36 -31.11 48.22
CA ALA A 68 -61.33 -31.44 49.25
C ALA A 68 -62.60 -30.59 49.09
N GLY A 69 -63.75 -31.26 49.10
CA GLY A 69 -65.05 -30.62 49.17
C GLY A 69 -65.44 -30.26 50.60
N ARG A 70 -66.57 -29.57 50.73
CA ARG A 70 -67.16 -29.24 52.04
C ARG A 70 -67.70 -30.48 52.76
N TYR A 71 -68.07 -31.52 52.03
CA TYR A 71 -68.58 -32.78 52.52
C TYR A 71 -67.62 -33.91 52.15
N THR A 72 -67.36 -34.79 53.12
CA THR A 72 -66.50 -35.95 52.92
C THR A 72 -67.33 -37.22 52.80
N ASP A 73 -66.74 -38.28 52.25
CA ASP A 73 -67.36 -39.62 52.20
C ASP A 73 -67.72 -40.12 53.60
N GLN A 74 -66.96 -39.68 54.61
CA GLN A 74 -67.24 -39.97 56.02
C GLN A 74 -68.51 -39.29 56.53
N ASP A 75 -68.84 -38.09 56.04
CA ASP A 75 -70.11 -37.42 56.40
C ASP A 75 -71.30 -38.19 55.83
N TYR A 76 -71.28 -38.53 54.54
CA TYR A 76 -72.33 -39.35 53.91
C TYR A 76 -72.46 -40.74 54.54
N LEU A 77 -71.33 -41.38 54.91
CA LEU A 77 -71.31 -42.66 55.61
C LEU A 77 -71.82 -42.55 57.05
N ARG A 78 -71.46 -41.50 57.79
CA ARG A 78 -71.92 -41.26 59.17
C ARG A 78 -73.43 -41.02 59.19
N ASP A 79 -73.89 -40.08 58.38
CA ASP A 79 -75.27 -39.60 58.39
C ASP A 79 -76.20 -40.68 57.79
N GLY A 80 -75.74 -41.37 56.74
CA GLY A 80 -76.42 -42.53 56.17
C GLY A 80 -76.54 -43.71 57.16
N ARG A 81 -75.50 -44.00 57.95
CA ARG A 81 -75.56 -45.03 59.02
C ARG A 81 -76.51 -44.62 60.14
N ALA A 82 -76.46 -43.36 60.59
CA ALA A 82 -77.33 -42.85 61.64
C ALA A 82 -78.82 -42.95 61.28
N ALA A 83 -79.17 -42.63 60.02
CA ALA A 83 -80.53 -42.76 59.51
C ALA A 83 -80.96 -44.19 59.12
N GLN A 84 -79.99 -45.13 59.02
CA GLN A 84 -80.15 -46.46 58.41
C GLN A 84 -80.62 -46.39 56.93
N ALA A 85 -80.01 -45.48 56.17
CA ALA A 85 -80.33 -45.24 54.76
C ALA A 85 -79.91 -46.41 53.84
N PRO A 86 -80.59 -46.60 52.68
CA PRO A 86 -80.16 -47.55 51.67
C PRO A 86 -78.73 -47.27 51.18
N VAL A 87 -77.90 -48.32 51.11
CA VAL A 87 -76.48 -48.23 50.70
C VAL A 87 -76.33 -47.52 49.34
N ALA A 88 -77.26 -47.75 48.40
CA ALA A 88 -77.27 -47.12 47.09
C ALA A 88 -77.32 -45.57 47.14
N TRP A 89 -77.96 -44.97 48.16
CA TRP A 89 -77.98 -43.51 48.31
C TRP A 89 -76.63 -42.95 48.75
N VAL A 90 -75.95 -43.65 49.67
CA VAL A 90 -74.61 -43.28 50.14
C VAL A 90 -73.59 -43.45 49.00
N VAL A 91 -73.64 -44.56 48.27
CA VAL A 91 -72.75 -44.81 47.11
C VAL A 91 -72.97 -43.77 46.00
N SER A 92 -74.20 -43.35 45.73
CA SER A 92 -74.49 -42.26 44.77
C SER A 92 -73.88 -40.94 45.20
N ALA A 93 -74.05 -40.55 46.47
CA ALA A 93 -73.53 -39.28 46.98
C ALA A 93 -71.99 -39.25 47.04
N VAL A 94 -71.36 -40.36 47.44
CA VAL A 94 -69.90 -40.53 47.39
C VAL A 94 -69.38 -40.46 45.94
N GLY A 95 -70.00 -41.18 45.00
CA GLY A 95 -69.59 -41.14 43.59
C GLY A 95 -69.75 -39.76 42.94
N GLU A 96 -70.78 -39.00 43.30
CA GLU A 96 -70.92 -37.60 42.90
C GLU A 96 -69.82 -36.71 43.51
N THR A 97 -69.50 -36.91 44.80
CA THR A 97 -68.43 -36.18 45.51
C THR A 97 -67.06 -36.46 44.89
N ASP A 98 -66.75 -37.71 44.54
CA ASP A 98 -65.52 -38.09 43.83
C ASP A 98 -65.44 -37.46 42.43
N SER A 99 -66.57 -37.37 41.71
CA SER A 99 -66.61 -36.66 40.42
C SER A 99 -66.32 -35.16 40.56
N GLN A 100 -66.75 -34.55 41.67
CA GLN A 100 -66.50 -33.14 41.98
C GLN A 100 -65.05 -32.91 42.42
N ARG A 101 -64.46 -33.80 43.24
CA ARG A 101 -63.03 -33.82 43.56
C ARG A 101 -62.18 -33.93 42.29
N LEU A 102 -62.54 -34.79 41.34
CA LEU A 102 -61.86 -34.91 40.05
C LEU A 102 -61.99 -33.63 39.20
N GLN A 103 -63.15 -32.95 39.25
CA GLN A 103 -63.35 -31.65 38.60
C GLN A 103 -62.46 -30.55 39.23
N ARG A 104 -62.33 -30.51 40.57
CA ARG A 104 -61.40 -29.59 41.26
C ARG A 104 -59.93 -29.92 40.95
N ALA A 105 -59.56 -31.21 40.96
CA ALA A 105 -58.21 -31.66 40.66
C ALA A 105 -57.78 -31.35 39.22
N THR A 106 -58.68 -31.50 38.24
CA THR A 106 -58.39 -31.12 36.84
C THR A 106 -58.30 -29.60 36.66
N ALA A 107 -59.06 -28.82 37.43
CA ALA A 107 -58.93 -27.36 37.46
C ALA A 107 -57.58 -26.92 38.07
N GLU A 108 -57.17 -27.44 39.24
CA GLU A 108 -55.86 -27.13 39.83
C GLU A 108 -54.68 -27.62 38.97
N ALA A 109 -54.81 -28.76 38.28
CA ALA A 109 -53.82 -29.19 37.28
C ALA A 109 -53.67 -28.14 36.14
N ALA A 110 -54.78 -27.59 35.65
CA ALA A 110 -54.77 -26.55 34.62
C ALA A 110 -54.16 -25.23 35.12
N ARG A 111 -54.38 -24.87 36.40
CA ARG A 111 -53.71 -23.73 37.05
C ARG A 111 -52.19 -23.91 37.10
N ILE A 112 -51.73 -25.06 37.59
CA ILE A 112 -50.29 -25.38 37.68
C ILE A 112 -49.66 -25.35 36.28
N GLN A 113 -50.33 -25.92 35.28
CA GLN A 113 -49.88 -25.89 33.89
C GLN A 113 -49.83 -24.46 33.33
N ALA A 114 -50.79 -23.59 33.66
CA ALA A 114 -50.78 -22.19 33.24
C ALA A 114 -49.61 -21.40 33.86
N ALA A 115 -49.34 -21.59 35.15
CA ALA A 115 -48.19 -20.99 35.84
C ALA A 115 -46.85 -21.48 35.27
N ALA A 116 -46.72 -22.79 35.00
CA ALA A 116 -45.53 -23.37 34.36
C ALA A 116 -45.33 -22.83 32.93
N ASN A 117 -46.40 -22.71 32.14
CA ASN A 117 -46.37 -22.10 30.81
C ASN A 117 -45.94 -20.64 30.85
N ARG A 118 -46.38 -19.86 31.86
CA ARG A 118 -45.94 -18.48 32.08
C ARG A 118 -44.45 -18.42 32.43
N ALA A 119 -44.00 -19.26 33.36
CA ALA A 119 -42.58 -19.33 33.74
C ALA A 119 -41.68 -19.68 32.54
N ALA A 120 -42.06 -20.69 31.75
CA ALA A 120 -41.37 -21.07 30.53
C ALA A 120 -41.34 -19.94 29.48
N ALA A 121 -42.46 -19.23 29.28
CA ALA A 121 -42.53 -18.08 28.37
C ALA A 121 -41.64 -16.91 28.81
N ILE A 122 -41.59 -16.61 30.11
CA ILE A 122 -40.70 -15.59 30.68
C ILE A 122 -39.23 -16.00 30.53
N ALA A 123 -38.88 -17.26 30.82
CA ALA A 123 -37.51 -17.76 30.68
C ALA A 123 -37.04 -17.74 29.20
N ALA A 124 -37.89 -18.18 28.27
CA ALA A 124 -37.59 -18.11 26.84
C ALA A 124 -37.39 -16.66 26.36
N ALA A 125 -38.20 -15.73 26.85
CA ALA A 125 -38.06 -14.31 26.54
C ALA A 125 -36.76 -13.73 27.16
N ASN A 126 -36.41 -14.07 28.41
CA ASN A 126 -35.14 -13.66 29.03
C ASN A 126 -33.93 -14.15 28.24
N SER A 127 -33.94 -15.41 27.79
CA SER A 127 -32.87 -15.99 26.95
C SER A 127 -32.70 -15.22 25.63
N GLN A 128 -33.80 -14.82 24.99
CA GLN A 128 -33.76 -14.01 23.77
C GLN A 128 -33.22 -12.59 24.01
N LEU A 129 -33.54 -11.97 25.16
CA LEU A 129 -32.96 -10.66 25.52
C LEU A 129 -31.45 -10.77 25.72
N ALA A 130 -30.98 -11.75 26.50
CA ALA A 130 -29.56 -11.98 26.73
C ALA A 130 -28.79 -12.29 25.43
N GLN A 131 -29.41 -13.02 24.49
CA GLN A 131 -28.85 -13.24 23.16
C GLN A 131 -28.77 -11.93 22.35
N ALA A 132 -29.79 -11.09 22.39
CA ALA A 132 -29.79 -9.78 21.72
C ALA A 132 -28.77 -8.80 22.31
N GLU A 133 -28.63 -8.77 23.64
CA GLU A 133 -27.59 -8.00 24.34
C GLU A 133 -26.18 -8.45 23.92
N SER A 134 -25.95 -9.77 23.85
CA SER A 134 -24.68 -10.31 23.36
C SER A 134 -24.40 -9.95 21.89
N MET A 135 -25.42 -9.98 21.02
CA MET A 135 -25.27 -9.53 19.63
C MET A 135 -24.98 -8.02 19.53
N LEU A 136 -25.57 -7.20 20.42
CA LEU A 136 -25.28 -5.77 20.50
C LEU A 136 -23.85 -5.49 21.00
N GLU A 137 -23.33 -6.29 21.94
CA GLU A 137 -21.92 -6.20 22.37
C GLU A 137 -20.95 -6.56 21.23
N VAL A 138 -21.25 -7.61 20.46
CA VAL A 138 -20.45 -7.97 19.27
C VAL A 138 -20.50 -6.84 18.22
N ALA A 139 -21.68 -6.32 17.91
CA ALA A 139 -21.84 -5.20 16.97
C ALA A 139 -21.10 -3.93 17.42
N ARG A 140 -21.03 -3.66 18.73
CA ARG A 140 -20.22 -2.57 19.31
C ARG A 140 -18.71 -2.82 19.14
N ALA A 141 -18.25 -4.04 19.41
CA ALA A 141 -16.85 -4.41 19.22
C ALA A 141 -16.42 -4.31 17.74
N ASP A 142 -17.27 -4.74 16.82
CA ASP A 142 -17.04 -4.63 15.37
C ASP A 142 -17.05 -3.16 14.91
N ALA A 143 -17.98 -2.34 15.41
CA ALA A 143 -18.02 -0.90 15.15
C ALA A 143 -16.74 -0.18 15.62
N ASP A 144 -16.26 -0.46 16.83
CA ASP A 144 -15.00 0.09 17.35
C ASP A 144 -13.78 -0.44 16.55
N PHE A 145 -13.77 -1.71 16.16
CA PHE A 145 -12.72 -2.28 15.31
C PHE A 145 -12.67 -1.61 13.93
N GLN A 146 -13.84 -1.39 13.29
CA GLN A 146 -13.93 -0.66 12.04
C GLN A 146 -13.46 0.79 12.20
N ARG A 147 -13.87 1.48 13.27
CA ARG A 147 -13.42 2.84 13.60
C ARG A 147 -11.90 2.92 13.76
N VAL A 148 -11.28 1.99 14.49
CA VAL A 148 -9.82 1.90 14.64
C VAL A 148 -9.14 1.60 13.30
N THR A 149 -9.69 0.70 12.50
CA THR A 149 -9.16 0.35 11.18
C THR A 149 -9.20 1.53 10.21
N GLN A 150 -10.32 2.23 10.12
CA GLN A 150 -10.51 3.37 9.21
C GLN A 150 -9.70 4.60 9.65
N THR A 151 -9.59 4.87 10.96
CA THR A 151 -8.69 5.92 11.46
C THR A 151 -7.22 5.58 11.24
N THR A 152 -6.82 4.31 11.33
CA THR A 152 -5.46 3.85 10.99
C THR A 152 -5.17 3.99 9.51
N ARG A 153 -6.10 3.61 8.62
CA ARG A 153 -5.98 3.81 7.16
C ARG A 153 -5.85 5.29 6.79
N ALA A 154 -6.70 6.16 7.36
CA ALA A 154 -6.61 7.60 7.14
C ALA A 154 -5.24 8.16 7.59
N ARG A 155 -4.71 7.67 8.72
CA ARG A 155 -3.37 8.03 9.19
C ARG A 155 -2.26 7.56 8.25
N GLN A 156 -2.33 6.33 7.73
CA GLN A 156 -1.37 5.83 6.74
C GLN A 156 -1.36 6.67 5.45
N VAL A 157 -2.52 7.16 5.00
CA VAL A 157 -2.60 8.08 3.86
C VAL A 157 -2.00 9.45 4.21
N LEU A 158 -2.26 10.00 5.40
CA LEU A 158 -1.62 11.24 5.83
C LEU A 158 -0.10 11.10 5.96
N ASP A 159 0.39 9.99 6.52
CA ASP A 159 1.82 9.70 6.63
C ASP A 159 2.49 9.56 5.25
N SER A 160 1.81 8.94 4.26
CA SER A 160 2.32 8.87 2.88
C SER A 160 2.35 10.24 2.19
N VAL A 161 1.35 11.09 2.41
CA VAL A 161 1.34 12.47 1.92
C VAL A 161 2.42 13.32 2.59
N HIS A 162 2.69 13.12 3.88
CA HIS A 162 3.82 13.76 4.57
C HIS A 162 5.17 13.33 3.98
N ALA A 163 5.34 12.05 3.65
CA ALA A 163 6.53 11.55 2.97
C ALA A 163 6.66 12.12 1.53
N GLU A 164 5.56 12.21 0.78
CA GLU A 164 5.54 12.84 -0.55
C GLU A 164 5.91 14.32 -0.48
N ARG A 165 5.42 15.05 0.54
CA ARG A 165 5.79 16.46 0.76
C ARG A 165 7.27 16.62 1.13
N ALA A 166 7.83 15.76 1.99
CA ALA A 166 9.25 15.77 2.31
C ALA A 166 10.13 15.42 1.09
N SER A 167 9.67 14.51 0.23
CA SER A 167 10.28 14.21 -1.07
C SER A 167 10.25 15.45 -2.00
N LEU A 168 9.13 16.17 -2.02
CA LEU A 168 8.96 17.40 -2.80
C LEU A 168 9.95 18.51 -2.36
N ASP A 169 10.09 18.71 -1.05
CA ASP A 169 11.05 19.66 -0.48
C ASP A 169 12.51 19.25 -0.77
N ALA A 170 12.84 17.95 -0.69
CA ALA A 170 14.14 17.43 -1.09
C ALA A 170 14.42 17.64 -2.60
N HIS A 171 13.41 17.44 -3.45
CA HIS A 171 13.50 17.74 -4.88
C HIS A 171 13.71 19.22 -5.17
N ARG A 172 13.11 20.12 -4.38
CA ARG A 172 13.34 21.57 -4.47
C ARG A 172 14.76 21.96 -4.12
N VAL A 173 15.33 21.41 -3.04
CA VAL A 173 16.73 21.65 -2.68
C VAL A 173 17.67 21.15 -3.77
N ARG A 174 17.45 19.94 -4.31
CA ARG A 174 18.25 19.39 -5.42
C ARG A 174 18.14 20.24 -6.69
N HIS A 175 16.94 20.61 -7.11
CA HIS A 175 16.75 21.45 -8.30
C HIS A 175 17.48 22.80 -8.19
N HIS A 176 17.44 23.45 -7.02
CA HIS A 176 18.22 24.67 -6.81
C HIS A 176 19.74 24.41 -6.87
N ALA A 177 20.24 23.33 -6.29
CA ALA A 177 21.66 22.96 -6.37
C ALA A 177 22.10 22.63 -7.81
N ASP A 178 21.33 21.81 -8.54
CA ASP A 178 21.60 21.44 -9.93
C ASP A 178 21.60 22.68 -10.84
N ARG A 179 20.66 23.62 -10.62
CA ARG A 179 20.60 24.91 -11.32
C ARG A 179 21.84 25.77 -11.04
N HIS A 180 22.26 25.87 -9.78
CA HIS A 180 23.46 26.62 -9.42
C HIS A 180 24.72 26.02 -10.04
N ALA A 181 24.92 24.70 -9.94
CA ALA A 181 26.06 24.01 -10.57
C ALA A 181 26.06 24.15 -12.11
N SER A 182 24.88 24.12 -12.75
CA SER A 182 24.77 24.34 -14.21
C SER A 182 25.14 25.77 -14.61
N LEU A 183 24.67 26.77 -13.85
CA LEU A 183 25.03 28.18 -14.08
C LEU A 183 26.52 28.43 -13.85
N GLU A 184 27.10 27.91 -12.77
CA GLU A 184 28.54 28.01 -12.50
C GLU A 184 29.38 27.37 -13.61
N SER A 185 28.99 26.19 -14.10
CA SER A 185 29.64 25.53 -15.24
C SER A 185 29.58 26.37 -16.52
N TRP A 186 28.43 26.99 -16.81
CA TRP A 186 28.27 27.83 -18.01
C TRP A 186 29.00 29.17 -17.91
N PHE A 187 29.03 29.81 -16.74
CA PHE A 187 29.85 31.01 -16.53
C PHE A 187 31.34 30.70 -16.57
N ALA A 188 31.79 29.59 -15.98
CA ALA A 188 33.18 29.15 -16.06
C ALA A 188 33.63 28.87 -17.51
N GLU A 189 32.75 28.32 -18.36
CA GLU A 189 33.05 28.13 -19.78
C GLU A 189 33.06 29.44 -20.58
N ALA A 190 32.16 30.39 -20.28
CA ALA A 190 32.20 31.73 -20.85
C ALA A 190 33.49 32.50 -20.48
N ASP A 191 33.94 32.40 -19.22
CA ASP A 191 35.18 33.03 -18.77
C ASP A 191 36.44 32.32 -19.32
N ARG A 192 36.40 31.00 -19.56
CA ARG A 192 37.44 30.30 -20.34
C ARG A 192 37.53 30.82 -21.77
N LEU A 193 36.40 31.03 -22.45
CA LEU A 193 36.39 31.56 -23.81
C LEU A 193 36.90 33.01 -23.87
N ARG A 194 36.58 33.84 -22.87
CA ARG A 194 37.18 35.18 -22.72
C ARG A 194 38.68 35.11 -22.53
N THR A 195 39.15 34.38 -21.50
CA THR A 195 40.59 34.29 -21.18
C THR A 195 41.42 33.64 -22.28
N ALA A 196 40.89 32.66 -23.02
CA ALA A 196 41.52 32.13 -24.22
C ALA A 196 41.58 33.16 -25.36
N GLY A 197 40.52 33.95 -25.53
CA GLY A 197 40.48 35.07 -26.49
C GLY A 197 41.50 36.17 -26.13
N ASP A 198 41.53 36.61 -24.87
CA ASP A 198 42.50 37.60 -24.35
C ASP A 198 43.94 37.11 -24.56
N ALA A 199 44.25 35.87 -24.18
CA ALA A 199 45.58 35.29 -24.37
C ALA A 199 45.99 35.18 -25.85
N ALA A 200 45.09 34.74 -26.73
CA ALA A 200 45.34 34.70 -28.17
C ALA A 200 45.57 36.10 -28.76
N TRP A 201 44.86 37.11 -28.25
CA TRP A 201 45.02 38.50 -28.65
C TRP A 201 46.36 39.09 -28.17
N GLU A 202 46.78 38.82 -26.93
CA GLU A 202 48.11 39.21 -26.41
C GLU A 202 49.25 38.56 -27.20
N ILE A 203 49.14 37.25 -27.51
CA ILE A 203 50.12 36.53 -28.35
C ILE A 203 50.20 37.19 -29.74
N ALA A 204 49.06 37.45 -30.39
CA ALA A 204 49.05 38.08 -31.71
C ALA A 204 49.62 39.51 -31.71
N GLN A 205 49.45 40.28 -30.62
CA GLN A 205 50.11 41.58 -30.45
C GLN A 205 51.64 41.43 -30.31
N ALA A 206 52.09 40.47 -29.52
CA ALA A 206 53.52 40.19 -29.32
C ALA A 206 54.20 39.72 -30.62
N GLU A 207 53.55 38.84 -31.38
CA GLU A 207 54.01 38.39 -32.69
C GLU A 207 54.01 39.52 -33.72
N HIS A 208 52.97 40.37 -33.76
CA HIS A 208 52.96 41.55 -34.61
C HIS A 208 54.12 42.52 -34.28
N ALA A 209 54.41 42.74 -32.99
CA ALA A 209 55.56 43.52 -32.55
C ALA A 209 56.90 42.86 -32.97
N ALA A 210 57.01 41.53 -32.87
CA ALA A 210 58.18 40.78 -33.33
C ALA A 210 58.35 40.85 -34.86
N MET A 211 57.28 40.76 -35.64
CA MET A 211 57.31 40.97 -37.10
C MET A 211 57.78 42.37 -37.45
N LEU A 212 57.27 43.41 -36.77
CA LEU A 212 57.76 44.79 -36.97
C LEU A 212 59.24 44.94 -36.61
N ALA A 213 59.72 44.30 -35.54
CA ALA A 213 61.13 44.29 -35.17
C ALA A 213 61.99 43.59 -36.25
N GLN A 214 61.57 42.44 -36.76
CA GLN A 214 62.24 41.73 -37.86
C GLN A 214 62.28 42.57 -39.14
N ILE A 215 61.18 43.25 -39.49
CA ILE A 215 61.09 44.20 -40.62
C ILE A 215 62.12 45.34 -40.44
N THR A 216 62.28 45.89 -39.23
CA THR A 216 63.30 46.93 -38.98
C THR A 216 64.73 46.40 -39.04
N LEU A 217 64.98 45.17 -38.60
CA LEU A 217 66.30 44.53 -38.68
C LEU A 217 66.68 44.21 -40.14
N ALA A 218 65.74 43.65 -40.92
CA ALA A 218 65.93 43.37 -42.34
C ALA A 218 66.18 44.65 -43.15
N TYR A 219 65.49 45.74 -42.83
CA TYR A 219 65.77 47.05 -43.42
C TYR A 219 67.19 47.53 -43.10
N ALA A 220 67.61 47.48 -41.83
CA ALA A 220 68.95 47.89 -41.43
C ALA A 220 70.06 47.04 -42.08
N GLN A 221 69.86 45.72 -42.19
CA GLN A 221 70.79 44.81 -42.87
C GLN A 221 70.86 45.06 -44.37
N GLY A 222 69.71 45.26 -45.04
CA GLY A 222 69.66 45.56 -46.47
C GLY A 222 70.29 46.92 -46.83
N MET A 223 70.09 47.94 -45.99
CA MET A 223 70.76 49.24 -46.12
C MET A 223 72.28 49.10 -45.92
N ALA A 224 72.73 48.37 -44.89
CA ALA A 224 74.16 48.12 -44.67
C ALA A 224 74.82 47.35 -45.83
N GLN A 225 74.09 46.43 -46.48
CA GLN A 225 74.58 45.76 -47.70
C GLN A 225 74.66 46.71 -48.91
N ALA A 226 73.70 47.64 -49.07
CA ALA A 226 73.76 48.66 -50.11
C ALA A 226 74.96 49.62 -49.89
N GLU A 227 75.18 50.07 -48.65
CA GLU A 227 76.33 50.88 -48.24
C GLU A 227 77.66 50.14 -48.46
N GLN A 228 77.73 48.84 -48.16
CA GLN A 228 78.92 48.02 -48.45
C GLN A 228 79.20 47.90 -49.94
N LEU A 229 78.17 47.79 -50.79
CA LEU A 229 78.33 47.77 -52.25
C LEU A 229 78.78 49.13 -52.80
N GLU A 230 78.30 50.24 -52.23
CA GLU A 230 78.72 51.59 -52.58
C GLU A 230 80.15 51.90 -52.11
N PHE A 231 80.51 51.49 -50.89
CA PHE A 231 81.88 51.52 -50.39
C PHE A 231 82.81 50.65 -51.23
N ALA A 232 82.38 49.45 -51.64
CA ALA A 232 83.16 48.59 -52.54
C ALA A 232 83.34 49.19 -53.93
N ALA A 233 82.35 49.91 -54.47
CA ALA A 233 82.47 50.65 -55.73
C ALA A 233 83.49 51.79 -55.64
N SER A 234 83.49 52.52 -54.52
CA SER A 234 84.46 53.59 -54.23
C SER A 234 85.87 53.04 -54.05
N ALA A 235 86.04 52.00 -53.21
CA ALA A 235 87.31 51.33 -53.00
C ALA A 235 87.82 50.59 -54.26
N ALA A 236 86.96 50.27 -55.24
CA ALA A 236 87.37 49.73 -56.55
C ALA A 236 87.89 50.83 -57.49
N THR A 237 87.36 52.06 -57.38
CA THR A 237 87.89 53.22 -58.12
C THR A 237 89.25 53.62 -57.57
N GLU A 238 89.38 53.78 -56.24
CA GLU A 238 90.66 54.07 -55.58
C GLU A 238 91.74 53.00 -55.85
N ARG A 239 91.38 51.70 -55.85
CA ARG A 239 92.34 50.62 -56.18
C ARG A 239 92.77 50.61 -57.64
N GLY A 240 91.91 50.98 -58.58
CA GLY A 240 92.29 51.12 -59.99
C GLY A 240 93.35 52.21 -60.18
N GLU A 241 93.19 53.34 -59.49
CA GLU A 241 94.14 54.44 -59.50
C GLU A 241 95.45 54.07 -58.78
N SER A 242 95.38 53.46 -57.59
CA SER A 242 96.56 53.08 -56.80
C SER A 242 97.41 51.97 -57.45
N GLN A 243 96.79 51.02 -58.16
CA GLN A 243 97.50 49.94 -58.86
C GLN A 243 98.25 50.45 -60.11
N SER A 244 97.74 51.48 -60.78
CA SER A 244 98.45 52.13 -61.90
C SER A 244 99.78 52.78 -61.46
N LEU A 245 99.84 53.26 -60.23
CA LEU A 245 101.04 53.79 -59.58
C LEU A 245 101.97 52.66 -59.11
N ALA A 246 101.42 51.60 -58.50
CA ALA A 246 102.20 50.46 -57.99
C ALA A 246 102.91 49.65 -59.08
N LEU A 247 102.35 49.57 -60.30
CA LEU A 247 102.99 48.85 -61.42
C LEU A 247 104.24 49.57 -61.95
N ARG A 248 104.34 50.89 -61.81
CA ARG A 248 105.58 51.64 -62.08
C ARG A 248 106.66 51.32 -61.03
N ALA A 249 106.25 51.06 -59.78
CA ALA A 249 107.11 50.58 -58.71
C ALA A 249 107.40 49.06 -58.79
N ARG A 250 106.95 48.35 -59.83
CA ARG A 250 107.25 46.92 -60.03
C ARG A 250 108.37 46.66 -61.04
N ALA A 251 108.95 47.70 -61.63
CA ALA A 251 110.37 47.68 -62.01
C ALA A 251 111.31 47.83 -60.79
N GLU A 252 110.78 47.89 -59.57
CA GLU A 252 111.44 47.46 -58.32
C GLU A 252 110.90 46.09 -57.83
N SER A 253 110.33 45.24 -58.69
CA SER A 253 111.02 44.16 -59.45
C SER A 253 111.64 43.08 -58.57
N LEU A 254 112.31 42.08 -59.19
CA LEU A 254 113.49 41.39 -58.65
C LEU A 254 113.40 40.55 -57.39
N ARG A 255 112.88 41.14 -56.32
CA ARG A 255 112.54 40.56 -55.02
C ARG A 255 111.71 39.29 -55.18
N GLN A 256 111.09 39.09 -56.35
CA GLN A 256 110.42 37.87 -56.76
C GLN A 256 111.36 36.65 -56.91
N GLN A 257 112.68 36.81 -57.08
CA GLN A 257 113.64 35.69 -57.02
C GLN A 257 113.81 35.11 -55.60
N ALA A 258 113.36 35.82 -54.56
CA ALA A 258 113.27 35.28 -53.20
C ALA A 258 111.91 34.62 -52.88
N ILE A 259 110.93 34.70 -53.79
CA ILE A 259 109.57 34.14 -53.60
C ILE A 259 109.54 32.63 -53.91
N ALA A 260 110.42 32.13 -54.79
CA ALA A 260 110.48 30.71 -55.15
C ALA A 260 110.77 29.79 -53.94
N THR A 261 111.57 30.25 -52.97
CA THR A 261 111.90 29.51 -51.74
C THR A 261 110.91 29.71 -50.59
N SER A 262 109.92 30.61 -50.72
CA SER A 262 108.83 30.71 -49.73
C SER A 262 107.69 29.75 -50.07
N ALA A 263 107.34 29.61 -51.35
CA ALA A 263 106.22 28.81 -51.84
C ALA A 263 106.23 27.35 -51.34
N GLU A 264 107.41 26.75 -51.14
CA GLU A 264 107.57 25.37 -50.66
C GLU A 264 107.33 25.21 -49.14
N MET A 265 107.51 26.29 -48.36
CA MET A 265 107.12 26.36 -46.94
C MET A 265 105.65 26.75 -46.78
N ASP A 266 105.17 27.68 -47.62
CA ASP A 266 103.78 28.14 -47.63
C ASP A 266 102.82 26.97 -47.96
N ALA A 267 103.21 26.04 -48.83
CA ALA A 267 102.45 24.82 -49.14
C ALA A 267 102.24 23.90 -47.91
N LYS A 268 103.26 23.73 -47.07
CA LYS A 268 103.19 22.88 -45.86
C LYS A 268 102.35 23.49 -44.74
N VAL A 269 102.32 24.82 -44.65
CA VAL A 269 101.40 25.54 -43.75
C VAL A 269 99.96 25.42 -44.26
N ALA A 270 99.73 25.58 -45.56
CA ALA A 270 98.41 25.44 -46.18
C ALA A 270 97.84 24.01 -46.01
N GLU A 271 98.65 22.97 -46.20
CA GLU A 271 98.24 21.57 -46.00
C GLU A 271 97.79 21.30 -44.54
N ARG A 272 98.53 21.84 -43.56
CA ARG A 272 98.21 21.67 -42.12
C ARG A 272 96.99 22.46 -41.68
N GLU A 273 96.82 23.70 -42.17
CA GLU A 273 95.61 24.47 -41.93
C GLU A 273 94.38 23.87 -42.63
N ALA A 274 94.54 23.28 -43.83
CA ALA A 274 93.45 22.59 -44.55
C ALA A 274 93.04 21.28 -43.86
N PHE A 275 93.99 20.50 -43.34
CA PHE A 275 93.70 19.31 -42.53
C PHE A 275 92.97 19.67 -41.23
N ALA A 276 93.38 20.74 -40.54
CA ALA A 276 92.70 21.20 -39.33
C ALA A 276 91.27 21.72 -39.60
N ARG A 277 91.05 22.42 -40.72
CA ARG A 277 89.71 22.88 -41.13
C ARG A 277 88.80 21.71 -41.49
N THR A 278 89.28 20.77 -42.32
CA THR A 278 88.47 19.59 -42.70
C THR A 278 88.16 18.69 -41.51
N ALA A 279 89.10 18.48 -40.57
CA ALA A 279 88.83 17.75 -39.33
C ALA A 279 87.76 18.43 -38.45
N TYR A 280 87.85 19.76 -38.29
CA TYR A 280 86.88 20.58 -37.56
C TYR A 280 85.48 20.55 -38.23
N GLU A 281 85.42 20.72 -39.56
CA GLU A 281 84.19 20.64 -40.34
C GLU A 281 83.55 19.25 -40.26
N THR A 282 84.36 18.18 -40.28
CA THR A 282 83.86 16.79 -40.13
C THR A 282 83.27 16.55 -38.74
N GLN A 283 83.93 17.03 -37.67
CA GLN A 283 83.39 16.99 -36.30
C GLN A 283 82.10 17.80 -36.15
N GLN A 284 82.04 19.02 -36.70
CA GLN A 284 80.81 19.82 -36.70
C GLN A 284 79.68 19.15 -37.48
N HIS A 285 79.97 18.52 -38.61
CA HIS A 285 78.97 17.81 -39.41
C HIS A 285 78.43 16.56 -38.69
N LEU A 286 79.28 15.83 -37.96
CA LEU A 286 78.84 14.72 -37.09
C LEU A 286 77.94 15.22 -35.95
N ALA A 287 78.33 16.29 -35.25
CA ALA A 287 77.51 16.90 -34.20
C ALA A 287 76.15 17.39 -34.72
N ALA A 288 76.14 18.07 -35.87
CA ALA A 288 74.90 18.53 -36.52
C ALA A 288 73.99 17.36 -36.93
N THR A 289 74.55 16.26 -37.45
CA THR A 289 73.74 15.08 -37.81
C THR A 289 73.23 14.29 -36.60
N ALA A 290 73.93 14.31 -35.46
CA ALA A 290 73.43 13.76 -34.20
C ALA A 290 72.23 14.57 -33.68
N CYS A 291 72.37 15.90 -33.57
CA CYS A 291 71.26 16.78 -33.18
C CYS A 291 70.06 16.67 -34.11
N ALA A 292 70.24 16.74 -35.43
CA ALA A 292 69.12 16.63 -36.38
C ALA A 292 68.36 15.28 -36.26
N ARG A 293 69.06 14.18 -35.93
CA ARG A 293 68.45 12.86 -35.71
C ARG A 293 67.71 12.81 -34.36
N ALA A 294 68.24 13.47 -33.33
CA ALA A 294 67.58 13.62 -32.02
C ALA A 294 66.35 14.53 -32.08
N GLU A 295 66.42 15.63 -32.82
CA GLU A 295 65.28 16.53 -33.08
C GLU A 295 64.16 15.81 -33.83
N ALA A 296 64.49 15.05 -34.88
CA ALA A 296 63.49 14.28 -35.62
C ALA A 296 62.80 13.18 -34.77
N THR A 297 63.54 12.56 -33.83
CA THR A 297 62.97 11.57 -32.90
C THR A 297 62.15 12.23 -31.78
N ALA A 298 62.60 13.37 -31.25
CA ALA A 298 61.82 14.16 -30.30
C ALA A 298 60.54 14.74 -30.92
N GLN A 299 60.60 15.21 -32.18
CA GLN A 299 59.43 15.70 -32.94
C GLN A 299 58.42 14.58 -33.20
N THR A 300 58.87 13.37 -33.55
CA THR A 300 57.94 12.24 -33.75
C THR A 300 57.30 11.77 -32.45
N LEU A 301 58.03 11.77 -31.32
CA LEU A 301 57.45 11.50 -30.00
C LEU A 301 56.47 12.59 -29.54
N ARG A 302 56.77 13.87 -29.76
CA ARG A 302 55.85 14.98 -29.46
C ARG A 302 54.59 14.94 -30.33
N ALA A 303 54.70 14.66 -31.62
CA ALA A 303 53.55 14.50 -32.51
C ALA A 303 52.68 13.28 -32.11
N GLN A 304 53.29 12.19 -31.61
CA GLN A 304 52.57 11.06 -31.03
C GLN A 304 51.86 11.43 -29.72
N ALA A 305 52.48 12.25 -28.88
CA ALA A 305 51.86 12.78 -27.65
C ALA A 305 50.68 13.72 -27.96
N GLU A 306 50.84 14.66 -28.90
CA GLU A 306 49.78 15.58 -29.35
C GLU A 306 48.57 14.84 -29.92
N THR A 307 48.80 13.93 -30.89
CA THR A 307 47.73 13.15 -31.54
C THR A 307 46.95 12.27 -30.56
N LEU A 308 47.64 11.69 -29.56
CA LEU A 308 46.97 11.04 -28.42
C LEU A 308 46.18 12.04 -27.58
N SER A 309 46.78 13.19 -27.22
CA SER A 309 46.24 14.11 -26.22
C SER A 309 44.96 14.83 -26.62
N GLU A 310 44.83 15.29 -27.87
CA GLU A 310 43.72 16.17 -28.27
C GLU A 310 42.54 15.44 -28.90
N SER A 311 42.80 14.49 -29.81
CA SER A 311 41.74 13.87 -30.62
C SER A 311 41.28 12.51 -30.06
N ALA A 312 42.22 11.62 -29.75
CA ALA A 312 41.93 10.23 -29.38
C ALA A 312 41.33 10.12 -27.97
N ILE A 313 41.88 10.86 -27.00
CA ILE A 313 41.37 10.89 -25.61
C ILE A 313 39.93 11.44 -25.58
N GLU A 314 39.69 12.56 -26.25
CA GLU A 314 38.39 13.22 -26.20
C GLU A 314 37.33 12.41 -26.98
N GLN A 315 37.69 11.73 -28.08
CA GLN A 315 36.78 10.79 -28.78
C GLN A 315 36.50 9.53 -27.96
N THR A 316 37.51 8.90 -27.34
CA THR A 316 37.30 7.69 -26.52
C THR A 316 36.47 7.99 -25.29
N PHE A 317 36.69 9.14 -24.63
CA PHE A 317 35.82 9.63 -23.58
C PHE A 317 34.38 9.84 -24.07
N ARG A 318 34.16 10.64 -25.14
CA ARG A 318 32.81 10.93 -25.67
C ARG A 318 32.05 9.70 -26.15
N SER A 319 32.74 8.70 -26.73
CA SER A 319 32.12 7.43 -27.14
C SER A 319 31.76 6.54 -25.95
N ALA A 320 32.59 6.51 -24.90
CA ALA A 320 32.28 5.81 -23.66
C ALA A 320 31.10 6.47 -22.90
N THR A 321 31.07 7.81 -22.79
CA THR A 321 29.96 8.51 -22.12
C THR A 321 28.67 8.36 -22.90
N SER A 322 28.66 8.57 -24.22
CA SER A 322 27.45 8.40 -25.04
C SER A 322 26.92 6.96 -25.06
N PHE A 323 27.80 5.95 -25.00
CA PHE A 323 27.37 4.56 -24.82
C PHE A 323 26.71 4.34 -23.45
N ALA A 324 27.29 4.87 -22.37
CA ALA A 324 26.72 4.79 -21.03
C ALA A 324 25.36 5.51 -20.92
N GLU A 325 25.23 6.69 -21.53
CA GLU A 325 23.97 7.45 -21.64
C GLU A 325 22.92 6.66 -22.43
N THR A 326 23.30 6.05 -23.56
CA THR A 326 22.40 5.25 -24.38
C THR A 326 21.87 4.01 -23.62
N GLN A 327 22.72 3.34 -22.84
CA GLN A 327 22.28 2.22 -21.99
C GLN A 327 21.39 2.67 -20.84
N ARG A 328 21.70 3.82 -20.21
CA ARG A 328 20.88 4.42 -19.15
C ARG A 328 19.50 4.83 -19.67
N GLU A 329 19.40 5.42 -20.86
CA GLU A 329 18.12 5.80 -21.44
C GLU A 329 17.33 4.58 -21.93
N LYS A 330 18.00 3.56 -22.50
CA LYS A 330 17.35 2.27 -22.85
C LYS A 330 16.72 1.60 -21.63
N THR A 331 17.46 1.47 -20.54
CA THR A 331 16.97 0.87 -19.28
C THR A 331 15.90 1.72 -18.60
N ARG A 332 15.97 3.05 -18.73
CA ARG A 332 14.90 3.97 -18.31
C ARG A 332 13.62 3.75 -19.11
N ILE A 333 13.69 3.64 -20.44
CA ILE A 333 12.54 3.34 -21.31
C ILE A 333 11.93 1.99 -20.96
N GLU A 334 12.75 0.98 -20.64
CA GLU A 334 12.29 -0.34 -20.21
C GLU A 334 11.57 -0.30 -18.84
N ALA A 335 12.13 0.41 -17.86
CA ALA A 335 11.47 0.66 -16.57
C ALA A 335 10.18 1.49 -16.71
N GLN A 336 10.15 2.47 -17.62
CA GLN A 336 8.95 3.24 -17.96
C GLN A 336 7.86 2.31 -18.51
N ARG A 337 8.19 1.45 -19.48
CA ARG A 337 7.25 0.43 -20.02
C ARG A 337 6.72 -0.52 -18.95
N MET A 338 7.53 -0.92 -17.97
CA MET A 338 7.05 -1.73 -16.84
C MET A 338 6.05 -0.98 -15.96
N ARG A 339 6.30 0.31 -15.67
CA ARG A 339 5.35 1.18 -14.93
C ARG A 339 4.06 1.42 -15.71
N ASP A 340 4.15 1.65 -17.01
CA ASP A 340 2.99 1.83 -17.89
C ASP A 340 2.15 0.53 -17.93
N THR A 341 2.80 -0.63 -18.09
CA THR A 341 2.15 -1.96 -18.03
C THR A 341 1.47 -2.21 -16.68
N ALA A 342 2.12 -1.86 -15.57
CA ALA A 342 1.55 -1.98 -14.23
C ALA A 342 0.33 -1.06 -14.04
N THR A 343 0.37 0.14 -14.61
CA THR A 343 -0.74 1.11 -14.59
C THR A 343 -1.92 0.63 -15.44
N GLU A 344 -1.65 0.03 -16.60
CA GLU A 344 -2.68 -0.56 -17.46
C GLU A 344 -3.33 -1.80 -16.83
N GLN A 345 -2.53 -2.68 -16.20
CA GLN A 345 -3.04 -3.80 -15.40
C GLN A 345 -3.91 -3.32 -14.22
N LEU A 346 -3.48 -2.29 -13.49
CA LEU A 346 -4.28 -1.68 -12.41
C LEU A 346 -5.64 -1.17 -12.93
N ARG A 347 -5.65 -0.48 -14.08
CA ARG A 347 -6.90 0.01 -14.72
C ARG A 347 -7.80 -1.13 -15.18
N GLY A 348 -7.24 -2.15 -15.83
CA GLY A 348 -8.00 -3.32 -16.27
C GLY A 348 -8.64 -4.07 -15.11
N LEU A 349 -7.87 -4.32 -14.05
CA LEU A 349 -8.32 -5.05 -12.86
C LEU A 349 -9.32 -4.24 -12.02
N SER A 350 -9.12 -2.92 -11.84
CA SER A 350 -10.10 -2.07 -11.15
C SER A 350 -11.43 -1.99 -11.92
N ALA A 351 -11.40 -1.91 -13.25
CA ALA A 351 -12.61 -1.95 -14.07
C ALA A 351 -13.31 -3.31 -14.00
N GLN A 352 -12.57 -4.42 -13.95
CA GLN A 352 -13.12 -5.76 -13.79
C GLN A 352 -13.73 -5.96 -12.40
N LEU A 353 -13.00 -5.69 -11.32
CA LEU A 353 -13.51 -5.76 -9.94
C LEU A 353 -14.75 -4.88 -9.72
N THR A 354 -14.85 -3.73 -10.39
CA THR A 354 -16.04 -2.87 -10.34
C THR A 354 -17.23 -3.50 -11.04
N ARG A 355 -17.05 -4.16 -12.20
CA ARG A 355 -18.11 -4.91 -12.88
C ARG A 355 -18.56 -6.10 -12.04
N ASP A 356 -17.62 -6.91 -11.55
CA ASP A 356 -17.93 -8.10 -10.77
C ASP A 356 -18.69 -7.74 -9.48
N ARG A 357 -18.35 -6.62 -8.81
CA ARG A 357 -19.13 -6.07 -7.68
C ARG A 357 -20.54 -5.62 -8.09
N LEU A 358 -20.70 -4.96 -9.23
CA LEU A 358 -22.01 -4.53 -9.75
C LEU A 358 -22.88 -5.73 -10.13
N ASP A 359 -22.30 -6.80 -10.70
CA ASP A 359 -22.98 -8.03 -11.07
C ASP A 359 -23.45 -8.81 -9.83
N ILE A 360 -22.66 -8.84 -8.75
CA ILE A 360 -23.10 -9.39 -7.45
C ILE A 360 -24.26 -8.55 -6.87
N GLN A 361 -24.17 -7.22 -6.90
CA GLN A 361 -25.22 -6.33 -6.39
C GLN A 361 -26.53 -6.44 -7.18
N SER A 362 -26.46 -6.56 -8.51
CA SER A 362 -27.65 -6.78 -9.34
C SER A 362 -28.24 -8.16 -9.09
N SER A 363 -27.42 -9.22 -9.00
CA SER A 363 -27.86 -10.58 -8.65
C SER A 363 -28.57 -10.63 -7.29
N LEU A 364 -28.05 -9.96 -6.26
CA LEU A 364 -28.71 -9.85 -4.96
C LEU A 364 -30.04 -9.09 -5.03
N LYS A 365 -30.09 -7.99 -5.78
CA LYS A 365 -31.31 -7.19 -5.96
C LYS A 365 -32.40 -7.97 -6.69
N ASP A 366 -32.04 -8.66 -7.77
CA ASP A 366 -32.96 -9.51 -8.54
C ASP A 366 -33.44 -10.69 -7.68
N SER A 367 -32.55 -11.28 -6.87
CA SER A 367 -32.89 -12.33 -5.91
C SER A 367 -33.87 -11.84 -4.83
N ALA A 368 -33.70 -10.62 -4.32
CA ALA A 368 -34.63 -10.01 -3.37
C ALA A 368 -36.01 -9.72 -4.00
N ILE A 369 -36.05 -9.29 -5.27
CA ILE A 369 -37.30 -9.11 -6.02
C ILE A 369 -38.02 -10.45 -6.21
N VAL A 370 -37.30 -11.51 -6.59
CA VAL A 370 -37.85 -12.87 -6.71
C VAL A 370 -38.36 -13.38 -5.35
N HIS A 371 -37.61 -13.19 -4.26
CA HIS A 371 -38.06 -13.55 -2.92
C HIS A 371 -39.37 -12.84 -2.55
N GLN A 372 -39.43 -11.51 -2.72
CA GLN A 372 -40.63 -10.73 -2.45
C GLN A 372 -41.83 -11.22 -3.27
N HIS A 373 -41.65 -11.48 -4.57
CA HIS A 373 -42.70 -12.03 -5.43
C HIS A 373 -43.21 -13.38 -4.91
N THR A 374 -42.31 -14.29 -4.47
CA THR A 374 -42.75 -15.57 -3.88
C THR A 374 -43.47 -15.38 -2.55
N LEU A 375 -43.12 -14.39 -1.72
CA LEU A 375 -43.87 -14.08 -0.51
C LEU A 375 -45.27 -13.55 -0.81
N ASP A 376 -45.40 -12.69 -1.83
CA ASP A 376 -46.69 -12.13 -2.26
C ASP A 376 -47.59 -13.22 -2.88
N GLU A 377 -47.01 -14.15 -3.68
CA GLU A 377 -47.69 -15.35 -4.16
C GLU A 377 -48.21 -16.21 -3.01
N ILE A 378 -47.34 -16.59 -2.07
CA ILE A 378 -47.69 -17.42 -0.91
C ILE A 378 -48.78 -16.74 -0.07
N ALA A 379 -48.68 -15.43 0.17
CA ALA A 379 -49.71 -14.67 0.89
C ALA A 379 -51.05 -14.63 0.14
N SER A 380 -51.04 -14.63 -1.19
CA SER A 380 -52.25 -14.71 -2.02
C SER A 380 -52.89 -16.11 -1.97
N GLU A 381 -52.08 -17.18 -2.04
CA GLU A 381 -52.51 -18.57 -1.87
C GLU A 381 -53.12 -18.78 -0.48
N GLU A 382 -52.46 -18.27 0.58
CA GLU A 382 -52.92 -18.42 1.95
C GLU A 382 -54.28 -17.74 2.18
N ARG A 383 -54.48 -16.53 1.63
CA ARG A 383 -55.79 -15.83 1.63
C ARG A 383 -56.85 -16.66 0.92
N LEU A 384 -56.51 -17.27 -0.22
CA LEU A 384 -57.43 -18.08 -1.02
C LEU A 384 -57.81 -19.39 -0.30
N VAL A 385 -56.85 -20.06 0.34
CA VAL A 385 -57.07 -21.22 1.22
C VAL A 385 -57.98 -20.87 2.40
N ARG A 386 -57.70 -19.75 3.10
CA ARG A 386 -58.54 -19.25 4.20
C ARG A 386 -59.96 -18.96 3.73
N LEU A 387 -60.14 -18.31 2.57
CA LEU A 387 -61.44 -18.00 1.98
C LEU A 387 -62.23 -19.28 1.59
N GLN A 388 -61.58 -20.24 0.93
CA GLN A 388 -62.21 -21.51 0.57
C GLN A 388 -62.64 -22.30 1.81
N ALA A 389 -61.81 -22.31 2.86
CA ALA A 389 -62.15 -22.92 4.13
C ALA A 389 -63.34 -22.22 4.81
N SER A 390 -63.38 -20.88 4.84
CA SER A 390 -64.53 -20.14 5.41
C SER A 390 -65.82 -20.39 4.63
N ILE A 391 -65.77 -20.49 3.29
CA ILE A 391 -66.94 -20.84 2.46
C ILE A 391 -67.42 -22.27 2.75
N ARG A 392 -66.51 -23.24 2.92
CA ARG A 392 -66.88 -24.62 3.29
C ARG A 392 -67.49 -24.68 4.68
N LEU A 393 -66.89 -24.02 5.66
CA LEU A 393 -67.39 -23.97 7.04
C LEU A 393 -68.75 -23.27 7.14
N ALA A 394 -68.98 -22.19 6.38
CA ALA A 394 -70.28 -21.53 6.30
C ALA A 394 -71.36 -22.47 5.75
N ARG A 395 -71.06 -23.24 4.68
CA ARG A 395 -71.98 -24.27 4.15
C ARG A 395 -72.24 -25.41 5.13
N MET A 396 -71.26 -25.80 5.96
CA MET A 396 -71.51 -26.77 7.03
C MET A 396 -72.47 -26.19 8.07
N ALA A 397 -72.30 -24.92 8.47
CA ALA A 397 -73.20 -24.24 9.41
C ALA A 397 -74.63 -24.05 8.84
N GLU A 398 -74.78 -23.82 7.53
CA GLU A 398 -76.08 -23.84 6.85
C GLU A 398 -76.74 -25.23 6.96
N MET A 399 -75.99 -26.32 6.71
CA MET A 399 -76.52 -27.69 6.89
C MET A 399 -76.81 -28.05 8.36
N GLU A 400 -76.04 -27.54 9.33
CA GLU A 400 -76.33 -27.65 10.77
C GLU A 400 -77.67 -26.95 11.11
N SER A 401 -77.91 -25.76 10.55
CA SER A 401 -79.16 -25.00 10.70
C SER A 401 -80.35 -25.71 10.04
N ASP A 402 -80.19 -26.21 8.81
CA ASP A 402 -81.23 -26.95 8.11
C ASP A 402 -81.62 -28.21 8.88
N LEU A 403 -80.63 -28.99 9.36
CA LEU A 403 -80.85 -30.19 10.16
C LEU A 403 -81.56 -29.91 11.50
N ALA A 404 -81.30 -28.74 12.10
CA ALA A 404 -82.00 -28.28 13.31
C ALA A 404 -83.44 -27.84 13.04
N SER A 405 -83.73 -27.32 11.84
CA SER A 405 -85.08 -26.91 11.44
C SER A 405 -86.00 -28.07 11.03
N ASP A 406 -85.42 -29.15 10.51
CA ASP A 406 -86.17 -30.22 9.84
C ASP A 406 -86.80 -31.20 10.86
N THR A 407 -87.98 -30.85 11.38
CA THR A 407 -88.65 -31.58 12.47
C THR A 407 -89.10 -33.00 12.11
N ALA A 408 -89.21 -33.34 10.81
CA ALA A 408 -89.83 -34.58 10.32
C ALA A 408 -88.90 -35.82 10.24
N ILE A 409 -87.60 -35.67 10.50
CA ILE A 409 -86.60 -36.73 10.39
C ILE A 409 -86.60 -37.64 11.64
N SER A 410 -86.47 -38.97 11.46
CA SER A 410 -86.28 -39.91 12.58
C SER A 410 -84.96 -39.66 13.32
N SER A 411 -84.89 -39.95 14.61
CA SER A 411 -83.68 -39.69 15.42
C SER A 411 -82.42 -40.32 14.81
N THR A 412 -82.50 -41.57 14.35
CA THR A 412 -81.41 -42.29 13.69
C THR A 412 -80.85 -41.55 12.46
N ALA A 413 -81.73 -41.00 11.62
CA ALA A 413 -81.32 -40.28 10.41
C ALA A 413 -80.84 -38.85 10.70
N ARG A 414 -81.20 -38.26 11.86
CA ARG A 414 -80.53 -37.05 12.37
C ARG A 414 -79.11 -37.35 12.84
N ASP A 415 -78.92 -38.41 13.61
CA ASP A 415 -77.61 -38.80 14.14
C ASP A 415 -76.63 -39.15 13.01
N GLU A 416 -77.09 -39.86 11.96
CA GLU A 416 -76.30 -40.13 10.76
C GLU A 416 -75.87 -38.85 10.03
N ARG A 417 -76.80 -37.90 9.79
CA ARG A 417 -76.48 -36.60 9.16
C ARG A 417 -75.59 -35.72 10.03
N ALA A 418 -75.78 -35.71 11.35
CA ALA A 418 -74.92 -34.97 12.28
C ALA A 418 -73.48 -35.51 12.26
N ASN A 419 -73.32 -36.84 12.25
CA ASN A 419 -72.01 -37.47 12.10
C ASN A 419 -71.36 -37.19 10.72
N GLU A 420 -72.15 -37.14 9.65
CA GLU A 420 -71.66 -36.75 8.32
C GLU A 420 -71.18 -35.30 8.28
N ILE A 421 -71.93 -34.35 8.87
CA ILE A 421 -71.53 -32.95 9.01
C ILE A 421 -70.22 -32.82 9.81
N ILE A 422 -70.11 -33.50 10.96
CA ILE A 422 -68.89 -33.50 11.78
C ILE A 422 -67.69 -34.03 10.96
N ARG A 423 -67.90 -35.10 10.18
CA ARG A 423 -66.85 -35.67 9.32
C ARG A 423 -66.42 -34.70 8.23
N LEU A 424 -67.37 -34.06 7.54
CA LEU A 424 -67.10 -33.09 6.48
C LEU A 424 -66.42 -31.81 7.01
N ARG A 425 -66.78 -31.40 8.24
CA ARG A 425 -66.14 -30.29 8.95
C ARG A 425 -64.68 -30.61 9.30
N LEU A 426 -64.43 -31.80 9.86
CA LEU A 426 -63.06 -32.28 10.14
C LEU A 426 -62.22 -32.43 8.85
N GLU A 427 -62.84 -32.90 7.76
CA GLU A 427 -62.20 -33.01 6.44
C GLU A 427 -61.89 -31.62 5.84
N ALA A 428 -62.76 -30.62 6.05
CA ALA A 428 -62.51 -29.23 5.66
C ALA A 428 -61.41 -28.55 6.50
N GLU A 429 -61.38 -28.78 7.81
CA GLU A 429 -60.36 -28.23 8.72
C GLU A 429 -58.99 -28.86 8.45
N THR A 430 -58.90 -30.20 8.33
CA THR A 430 -57.65 -30.89 7.99
C THR A 430 -57.12 -30.55 6.59
N THR A 431 -57.98 -30.33 5.60
CA THR A 431 -57.55 -29.85 4.28
C THR A 431 -57.07 -28.41 4.30
N ARG A 432 -57.71 -27.52 5.08
CA ARG A 432 -57.20 -26.15 5.33
C ARG A 432 -55.82 -26.19 5.97
N ASP A 433 -55.67 -26.91 7.07
CA ASP A 433 -54.45 -26.90 7.88
C ASP A 433 -53.27 -27.53 7.13
N ARG A 434 -53.52 -28.56 6.31
CA ARG A 434 -52.53 -29.13 5.39
C ARG A 434 -52.08 -28.13 4.32
N ALA A 435 -52.99 -27.33 3.76
CA ALA A 435 -52.65 -26.31 2.77
C ALA A 435 -51.89 -25.13 3.40
N LEU A 436 -52.27 -24.69 4.61
CA LEU A 436 -51.52 -23.68 5.36
C LEU A 436 -50.10 -24.17 5.71
N ALA A 437 -49.94 -25.44 6.11
CA ALA A 437 -48.62 -26.03 6.34
C ALA A 437 -47.76 -26.08 5.07
N GLN A 438 -48.35 -26.30 3.89
CA GLN A 438 -47.64 -26.22 2.60
C GLN A 438 -47.20 -24.79 2.27
N CYS A 439 -48.03 -23.77 2.55
CA CYS A 439 -47.65 -22.37 2.42
C CYS A 439 -46.47 -22.02 3.34
N GLU A 440 -46.48 -22.48 4.60
CA GLU A 440 -45.39 -22.22 5.55
C GLU A 440 -44.08 -22.92 5.17
N ILE A 441 -44.14 -24.16 4.65
CA ILE A 441 -42.97 -24.86 4.10
C ILE A 441 -42.37 -24.05 2.92
N ARG A 442 -43.20 -23.61 1.95
CA ARG A 442 -42.72 -22.76 0.84
C ARG A 442 -42.12 -21.43 1.32
N ARG A 443 -42.65 -20.85 2.40
CA ARG A 443 -42.11 -19.62 3.02
C ARG A 443 -40.73 -19.85 3.61
N ILE A 444 -40.55 -20.95 4.34
CA ILE A 444 -39.26 -21.38 4.91
C ILE A 444 -38.26 -21.70 3.79
N ASP A 445 -38.66 -22.41 2.74
CA ASP A 445 -37.80 -22.74 1.60
C ASP A 445 -37.34 -21.48 0.85
N SER A 446 -38.24 -20.51 0.62
CA SER A 446 -37.89 -19.23 -0.01
C SER A 446 -36.93 -18.40 0.87
N GLN A 447 -37.10 -18.40 2.19
CA GLN A 447 -36.16 -17.76 3.12
C GLN A 447 -34.79 -18.46 3.15
N ASN A 448 -34.76 -19.79 3.09
CA ASN A 448 -33.52 -20.58 3.04
C ASN A 448 -32.78 -20.37 1.71
N TRP A 449 -33.51 -20.27 0.60
CA TRP A 449 -32.96 -19.90 -0.70
C TRP A 449 -32.32 -18.50 -0.67
N LEU A 450 -33.01 -17.48 -0.13
CA LEU A 450 -32.45 -16.13 -0.01
C LEU A 450 -31.21 -16.08 0.91
N LYS A 451 -31.20 -16.84 2.01
CA LYS A 451 -30.00 -16.98 2.87
C LYS A 451 -28.84 -17.63 2.12
N SER A 452 -29.12 -18.63 1.27
CA SER A 452 -28.11 -19.29 0.43
C SER A 452 -27.53 -18.34 -0.62
N THR A 453 -28.34 -17.53 -1.30
CA THR A 453 -27.85 -16.53 -2.27
C THR A 453 -27.04 -15.42 -1.61
N HIS A 454 -27.44 -14.94 -0.42
CA HIS A 454 -26.60 -14.02 0.38
C HIS A 454 -25.26 -14.65 0.79
N ALA A 455 -25.23 -15.92 1.19
CA ALA A 455 -23.98 -16.61 1.52
C ALA A 455 -23.06 -16.77 0.30
N GLN A 456 -23.61 -17.08 -0.88
CA GLN A 456 -22.86 -17.15 -2.13
C GLN A 456 -22.31 -15.78 -2.57
N ALA A 457 -23.08 -14.71 -2.39
CA ALA A 457 -22.63 -13.34 -2.66
C ALA A 457 -21.48 -12.93 -1.71
N ALA A 458 -21.61 -13.22 -0.42
CA ALA A 458 -20.54 -12.99 0.55
C ALA A 458 -19.26 -13.79 0.20
N GLU A 459 -19.39 -15.05 -0.22
CA GLU A 459 -18.24 -15.82 -0.70
C GLU A 459 -17.60 -15.16 -1.94
N ALA A 460 -18.41 -14.72 -2.91
CA ALA A 460 -17.92 -14.01 -4.10
C ALA A 460 -17.20 -12.70 -3.74
N GLU A 461 -17.72 -11.90 -2.80
CA GLU A 461 -17.06 -10.70 -2.30
C GLU A 461 -15.71 -11.00 -1.64
N THR A 462 -15.60 -12.07 -0.83
CA THR A 462 -14.30 -12.47 -0.25
C THR A 462 -13.30 -12.91 -1.31
N ARG A 463 -13.75 -13.58 -2.38
CA ARG A 463 -12.89 -13.94 -3.53
C ARG A 463 -12.42 -12.69 -4.29
N LEU A 464 -13.29 -11.68 -4.49
CA LEU A 464 -12.91 -10.40 -5.09
C LEU A 464 -11.88 -9.64 -4.23
N ALA A 465 -12.05 -9.65 -2.90
CA ALA A 465 -11.08 -9.05 -1.99
C ALA A 465 -9.70 -9.75 -2.03
N LEU A 466 -9.67 -11.08 -2.18
CA LEU A 466 -8.42 -11.83 -2.39
C LEU A 466 -7.75 -11.46 -3.73
N ILE A 467 -8.51 -11.37 -4.82
CA ILE A 467 -8.01 -10.95 -6.13
C ILE A 467 -7.46 -9.51 -6.08
N GLU A 468 -8.13 -8.60 -5.35
CA GLU A 468 -7.67 -7.23 -5.11
C GLU A 468 -6.32 -7.23 -4.34
N GLN A 469 -6.16 -8.09 -3.34
CA GLN A 469 -4.91 -8.24 -2.59
C GLN A 469 -3.78 -8.83 -3.46
N GLU A 470 -4.03 -9.92 -4.19
CA GLU A 470 -3.04 -10.56 -5.07
C GLU A 470 -2.59 -9.62 -6.20
N SER A 471 -3.53 -8.89 -6.81
CA SER A 471 -3.21 -7.91 -7.84
C SER A 471 -2.42 -6.72 -7.30
N ALA A 472 -2.74 -6.20 -6.12
CA ALA A 472 -1.95 -5.15 -5.47
C ALA A 472 -0.50 -5.59 -5.23
N VAL A 473 -0.27 -6.83 -4.76
CA VAL A 473 1.07 -7.40 -4.60
C VAL A 473 1.80 -7.52 -5.95
N ARG A 474 1.11 -8.01 -6.99
CA ARG A 474 1.69 -8.17 -8.34
C ARG A 474 2.07 -6.84 -8.97
N ILE A 475 1.19 -5.83 -8.86
CA ILE A 475 1.42 -4.46 -9.34
C ILE A 475 2.59 -3.82 -8.59
N LYS A 476 2.63 -3.94 -7.26
CA LYS A 476 3.77 -3.49 -6.45
C LYS A 476 5.08 -4.14 -6.92
N THR A 477 5.08 -5.45 -7.17
CA THR A 477 6.27 -6.17 -7.66
C THR A 477 6.77 -5.63 -9.00
N LEU A 478 5.88 -5.18 -9.89
CA LEU A 478 6.28 -4.52 -11.15
C LEU A 478 6.92 -3.15 -10.91
N TYR A 479 6.40 -2.35 -9.98
CA TYR A 479 7.01 -1.07 -9.58
C TYR A 479 8.37 -1.27 -8.92
N ASP A 480 8.48 -2.19 -7.96
CA ASP A 480 9.73 -2.54 -7.26
C ASP A 480 10.80 -3.02 -8.27
N ASN A 481 10.40 -3.84 -9.26
CA ASN A 481 11.29 -4.28 -10.34
C ASN A 481 11.75 -3.11 -11.23
N ALA A 482 10.84 -2.22 -11.63
CA ALA A 482 11.17 -1.04 -12.43
C ALA A 482 12.14 -0.09 -11.69
N GLU A 483 11.96 0.10 -10.39
CA GLU A 483 12.89 0.88 -9.56
C GLU A 483 14.24 0.19 -9.39
N SER A 484 14.26 -1.13 -9.22
CA SER A 484 15.52 -1.90 -9.17
C SER A 484 16.32 -1.78 -10.47
N LEU A 485 15.64 -1.69 -11.63
CA LEU A 485 16.28 -1.46 -12.93
C LEU A 485 16.83 -0.04 -13.04
N LEU A 486 16.08 0.99 -12.62
CA LEU A 486 16.57 2.37 -12.60
C LEU A 486 17.77 2.54 -11.65
N ALA A 487 17.75 1.91 -10.47
CA ALA A 487 18.85 1.92 -9.53
C ALA A 487 20.10 1.22 -10.08
N ARG A 488 19.94 0.04 -10.69
CA ARG A 488 21.04 -0.67 -11.37
C ARG A 488 21.61 0.15 -12.53
N ALA A 489 20.74 0.77 -13.34
CA ALA A 489 21.12 1.62 -14.46
C ALA A 489 21.97 2.83 -14.03
N ALA A 490 21.60 3.47 -12.90
CA ALA A 490 22.40 4.53 -12.31
C ALA A 490 23.79 4.03 -11.89
N VAL A 491 23.87 2.91 -11.15
CA VAL A 491 25.15 2.33 -10.72
C VAL A 491 26.04 1.93 -11.91
N THR A 492 25.47 1.32 -12.97
CA THR A 492 26.25 0.99 -14.17
C THR A 492 26.68 2.22 -14.97
N TYR A 493 25.88 3.30 -14.96
CA TYR A 493 26.26 4.58 -15.56
C TYR A 493 27.44 5.20 -14.78
N ASP A 494 27.36 5.26 -13.46
CA ASP A 494 28.42 5.82 -12.61
C ASP A 494 29.73 5.01 -12.75
N GLN A 495 29.64 3.68 -12.79
CA GLN A 495 30.79 2.80 -13.06
C GLN A 495 31.39 3.03 -14.46
N ALA A 496 30.57 3.25 -15.49
CA ALA A 496 31.03 3.55 -16.83
C ALA A 496 31.67 4.96 -16.92
N MET A 497 31.15 5.95 -16.20
CA MET A 497 31.75 7.28 -16.11
C MET A 497 33.10 7.24 -15.40
N VAL A 498 33.22 6.52 -14.27
CA VAL A 498 34.49 6.32 -13.56
C VAL A 498 35.51 5.61 -14.46
N SER A 499 35.10 4.58 -15.20
CA SER A 499 35.94 3.88 -16.19
C SER A 499 36.43 4.83 -17.30
N ALA A 500 35.52 5.62 -17.89
CA ALA A 500 35.86 6.61 -18.92
C ALA A 500 36.85 7.66 -18.40
N HIS A 501 36.67 8.13 -17.15
CA HIS A 501 37.62 9.02 -16.49
C HIS A 501 38.98 8.36 -16.22
N SER A 502 39.04 7.09 -15.78
CA SER A 502 40.32 6.42 -15.56
C SER A 502 41.09 6.19 -16.85
N ILE A 503 40.40 5.84 -17.95
CA ILE A 503 41.02 5.71 -19.28
C ILE A 503 41.55 7.07 -19.75
N ARG A 504 40.80 8.16 -19.55
CA ARG A 504 41.24 9.53 -19.86
C ARG A 504 42.51 9.92 -19.10
N GLU A 505 42.58 9.62 -17.81
CA GLU A 505 43.76 9.90 -16.97
C GLU A 505 44.96 9.01 -17.34
N GLU A 506 44.78 7.71 -17.60
CA GLU A 506 45.86 6.82 -18.06
C GLU A 506 46.43 7.27 -19.41
N SER A 507 45.57 7.69 -20.34
CA SER A 507 46.00 8.20 -21.65
C SER A 507 46.71 9.55 -21.55
N ARG A 508 46.29 10.44 -20.64
CA ARG A 508 47.02 11.69 -20.33
C ARG A 508 48.40 11.40 -19.75
N ALA A 509 48.49 10.45 -18.80
CA ALA A 509 49.77 10.05 -18.22
C ALA A 509 50.74 9.51 -19.30
N ARG A 510 50.28 8.70 -20.26
CA ARG A 510 51.10 8.27 -21.40
C ARG A 510 51.54 9.42 -22.30
N ALA A 511 50.68 10.40 -22.58
CA ALA A 511 51.07 11.56 -23.39
C ALA A 511 52.18 12.40 -22.71
N VAL A 512 52.08 12.58 -21.39
CA VAL A 512 53.14 13.22 -20.58
C VAL A 512 54.43 12.39 -20.56
N GLU A 513 54.33 11.07 -20.43
CA GLU A 513 55.51 10.18 -20.47
C GLU A 513 56.26 10.29 -21.81
N LEU A 514 55.55 10.30 -22.95
CA LEU A 514 56.14 10.49 -24.28
C LEU A 514 56.79 11.87 -24.45
N SER A 515 56.20 12.93 -23.88
CA SER A 515 56.80 14.27 -23.83
C SER A 515 58.12 14.27 -23.03
N ILE A 516 58.14 13.65 -21.85
CA ILE A 516 59.35 13.55 -21.01
C ILE A 516 60.46 12.76 -21.73
N GLN A 517 60.10 11.69 -22.45
CA GLN A 517 61.05 10.91 -23.26
C GLN A 517 61.64 11.75 -24.42
N ALA A 518 60.83 12.58 -25.08
CA ALA A 518 61.31 13.49 -26.12
C ALA A 518 62.32 14.51 -25.58
N ASP A 519 62.04 15.11 -24.42
CA ASP A 519 62.91 16.10 -23.78
C ASP A 519 64.23 15.48 -23.29
N ALA A 520 64.19 14.23 -22.78
CA ALA A 520 65.39 13.49 -22.39
C ALA A 520 66.32 13.20 -23.59
N ILE A 521 65.77 12.88 -24.76
CA ILE A 521 66.53 12.66 -26.00
C ILE A 521 67.25 13.94 -26.44
N LEU A 522 66.56 15.09 -26.42
CA LEU A 522 67.15 16.39 -26.72
C LEU A 522 68.29 16.74 -25.73
N ALA A 523 68.08 16.48 -24.43
CA ALA A 523 69.10 16.70 -23.42
C ALA A 523 70.36 15.84 -23.64
N SER A 524 70.21 14.55 -24.02
CA SER A 524 71.37 13.71 -24.35
C SER A 524 72.11 14.19 -25.61
N ALA A 525 71.39 14.64 -26.64
CA ALA A 525 71.99 15.12 -27.87
C ALA A 525 72.78 16.43 -27.67
N ALA A 526 72.31 17.32 -26.81
CA ALA A 526 73.04 18.54 -26.44
C ALA A 526 74.38 18.22 -25.75
N ILE A 527 74.42 17.17 -24.91
CA ILE A 527 75.65 16.70 -24.26
C ILE A 527 76.63 16.13 -25.30
N GLU A 528 76.15 15.31 -26.24
CA GLU A 528 76.97 14.78 -27.34
C GLU A 528 77.52 15.90 -28.25
N GLN A 529 76.68 16.87 -28.61
CA GLN A 529 77.08 18.04 -29.40
C GLN A 529 78.23 18.82 -28.73
N GLN A 530 78.14 19.01 -27.41
CA GLN A 530 79.17 19.73 -26.66
C GLN A 530 80.49 18.93 -26.61
N GLN A 531 80.45 17.62 -26.37
CA GLN A 531 81.64 16.76 -26.42
C GLN A 531 82.34 16.79 -27.79
N HIS A 532 81.58 16.79 -28.88
CA HIS A 532 82.14 16.94 -30.22
C HIS A 532 82.78 18.32 -30.43
N SER A 533 82.14 19.41 -29.98
CA SER A 533 82.68 20.77 -30.10
C SER A 533 84.00 20.96 -29.33
N ASP A 534 84.08 20.44 -28.09
CA ASP A 534 85.28 20.55 -27.25
C ASP A 534 86.46 19.77 -27.87
N SER A 535 86.19 18.61 -28.48
CA SER A 535 87.19 17.83 -29.21
C SER A 535 87.73 18.56 -30.44
N ALA A 536 86.88 19.31 -31.15
CA ALA A 536 87.25 20.04 -32.37
C ALA A 536 88.09 21.29 -32.06
N ILE A 537 87.83 21.95 -30.93
CA ILE A 537 88.62 23.09 -30.45
C ILE A 537 90.05 22.65 -30.09
N LEU A 538 90.20 21.54 -29.37
CA LEU A 538 91.51 20.99 -28.99
C LEU A 538 92.39 20.65 -30.21
N GLN A 539 91.81 20.07 -31.28
CA GLN A 539 92.54 19.76 -32.51
C GLN A 539 93.00 21.01 -33.27
N ARG A 540 92.17 22.06 -33.30
CA ARG A 540 92.50 23.35 -33.92
C ARG A 540 93.68 24.03 -33.21
N ASP A 541 93.67 24.07 -31.88
CA ASP A 541 94.70 24.74 -31.08
C ASP A 541 96.08 24.06 -31.18
N GLN A 542 96.11 22.75 -31.43
CA GLN A 542 97.34 22.01 -31.67
C GLN A 542 97.97 22.40 -33.02
N ALA A 543 97.17 22.42 -34.09
CA ALA A 543 97.65 22.78 -35.44
C ALA A 543 98.18 24.23 -35.52
N GLN A 544 97.58 25.17 -34.78
CA GLN A 544 98.00 26.57 -34.78
C GLN A 544 99.41 26.79 -34.16
N ARG A 545 99.83 25.92 -33.23
CA ARG A 545 101.18 26.01 -32.61
C ARG A 545 102.27 25.55 -33.56
N GLU A 546 102.02 24.51 -34.36
CA GLU A 546 102.94 23.99 -35.38
C GLU A 546 103.17 25.00 -36.53
N ALA A 547 102.11 25.73 -36.93
CA ALA A 547 102.20 26.77 -37.95
C ALA A 547 103.06 27.99 -37.52
N ALA A 548 103.15 28.28 -36.21
CA ALA A 548 103.89 29.43 -35.70
C ALA A 548 105.42 29.26 -35.82
N SER A 549 105.95 28.06 -35.61
CA SER A 549 107.40 27.80 -35.66
C SER A 549 108.00 27.83 -37.08
N LEU A 550 107.19 27.54 -38.11
CA LEU A 550 107.65 27.56 -39.50
C LEU A 550 107.89 28.99 -40.02
N ARG A 551 107.11 29.97 -39.52
CA ARG A 551 107.20 31.37 -39.94
C ARG A 551 108.50 32.06 -39.54
N THR A 552 109.23 31.56 -38.53
CA THR A 552 110.49 32.16 -38.05
C THR A 552 111.68 31.87 -38.95
N GLN A 553 111.67 30.77 -39.72
CA GLN A 553 112.76 30.41 -40.64
C GLN A 553 112.73 31.20 -41.96
N GLN A 554 111.57 31.76 -42.32
CA GLN A 554 111.31 32.45 -43.60
C GLN A 554 112.04 33.80 -43.73
N GLN A 555 112.44 34.43 -42.63
CA GLN A 555 112.93 35.82 -42.63
C GLN A 555 114.40 36.00 -43.08
N ALA A 556 115.19 34.93 -43.20
CA ALA A 556 116.63 35.02 -43.46
C ALA A 556 117.04 35.06 -44.95
N THR A 557 116.14 34.70 -45.88
CA THR A 557 116.47 34.42 -47.30
C THR A 557 116.30 35.61 -48.26
N LEU A 558 115.66 36.69 -47.82
CA LEU A 558 115.17 37.76 -48.70
C LEU A 558 116.22 38.79 -49.20
N GLY A 559 117.45 38.77 -48.70
CA GLY A 559 118.43 39.85 -48.88
C GLY A 559 119.23 39.90 -50.18
N LYS A 560 118.97 39.03 -51.17
CA LYS A 560 119.88 38.81 -52.32
C LYS A 560 119.28 39.14 -53.71
N ALA A 561 117.97 39.28 -53.79
CA ALA A 561 117.25 39.35 -55.06
C ALA A 561 116.99 40.81 -55.46
N GLN A 562 118.04 41.52 -55.92
CA GLN A 562 117.99 42.97 -56.15
C GLN A 562 118.81 43.53 -57.35
N ALA A 563 119.01 42.78 -58.47
CA ALA A 563 119.74 43.22 -59.69
C ALA A 563 119.01 43.23 -61.10
N GLU A 564 118.18 42.24 -61.45
CA GLU A 564 117.28 42.11 -62.64
C GLU A 564 116.09 43.11 -62.73
N ALA A 565 116.31 44.41 -62.46
CA ALA A 565 115.19 45.29 -62.11
C ALA A 565 114.25 45.68 -63.26
N ASP A 566 114.83 45.96 -64.42
CA ASP A 566 114.37 47.11 -65.19
C ASP A 566 113.32 46.80 -66.28
N ASP A 567 112.87 45.55 -66.39
CA ASP A 567 112.03 45.08 -67.51
C ASP A 567 110.51 45.27 -67.29
N LEU A 568 110.07 45.48 -66.04
CA LEU A 568 108.65 45.45 -65.66
C LEU A 568 107.87 46.77 -65.91
N LEU A 569 108.52 47.81 -66.46
CA LEU A 569 107.89 49.11 -66.74
C LEU A 569 106.90 49.12 -67.92
N ALA A 570 106.87 48.05 -68.75
CA ALA A 570 106.05 48.02 -69.98
C ALA A 570 104.55 47.72 -69.76
N GLN A 571 104.17 46.96 -68.72
CA GLN A 571 102.80 46.45 -68.56
C GLN A 571 101.83 47.38 -67.81
N ALA A 572 102.31 48.47 -67.22
CA ALA A 572 101.52 49.36 -66.36
C ALA A 572 100.37 50.12 -67.06
N LYS A 573 100.27 50.07 -68.40
CA LYS A 573 99.28 50.85 -69.18
C LYS A 573 97.92 50.19 -69.38
N THR A 574 97.77 48.87 -69.20
CA THR A 574 96.53 48.16 -69.58
C THR A 574 95.47 48.14 -68.47
N ILE A 575 95.88 48.23 -67.21
CA ILE A 575 95.00 47.97 -66.04
C ILE A 575 94.11 49.17 -65.67
N SER A 576 94.45 50.38 -66.11
CA SER A 576 93.69 51.61 -65.79
C SER A 576 92.28 51.66 -66.39
N SER A 577 91.98 50.88 -67.44
CA SER A 577 90.68 50.90 -68.12
C SER A 577 89.61 49.99 -67.51
N GLU A 578 90.00 48.97 -66.75
CA GLU A 578 89.05 47.94 -66.26
C GLU A 578 88.35 48.33 -64.95
N GLY A 579 89.03 49.07 -64.07
CA GLY A 579 88.48 49.48 -62.76
C GLY A 579 87.22 50.36 -62.85
N ASN A 580 87.16 51.27 -63.82
CA ASN A 580 86.02 52.18 -64.02
C ASN A 580 84.74 51.46 -64.47
N PHE A 581 84.87 50.33 -65.17
CA PHE A 581 83.73 49.52 -65.58
C PHE A 581 83.07 48.82 -64.37
N HIS A 582 83.86 48.25 -63.47
CA HIS A 582 83.35 47.54 -62.29
C HIS A 582 82.69 48.47 -61.25
N ALA A 583 83.23 49.66 -61.01
CA ALA A 583 82.60 50.63 -60.09
C ALA A 583 81.18 51.05 -60.54
N THR A 584 80.97 51.16 -61.86
CA THR A 584 79.68 51.53 -62.44
C THR A 584 78.63 50.41 -62.28
N ALA A 585 79.03 49.15 -62.50
CA ALA A 585 78.16 47.99 -62.32
C ALA A 585 77.75 47.77 -60.85
N LEU A 586 78.65 48.03 -59.89
CA LEU A 586 78.35 47.89 -58.46
C LEU A 586 77.33 48.91 -57.96
N ARG A 587 77.41 50.18 -58.39
CA ARG A 587 76.42 51.23 -58.03
C ARG A 587 75.03 50.92 -58.57
N ALA A 588 74.92 50.43 -59.81
CA ALA A 588 73.65 49.98 -60.38
C ALA A 588 73.03 48.82 -59.57
N ARG A 589 73.86 47.89 -59.07
CA ARG A 589 73.43 46.77 -58.23
C ARG A 589 72.96 47.23 -56.84
N ALA A 590 73.63 48.19 -56.21
CA ALA A 590 73.20 48.77 -54.93
C ALA A 590 71.81 49.44 -55.03
N ALA A 591 71.56 50.22 -56.09
CA ALA A 591 70.26 50.84 -56.34
C ALA A 591 69.14 49.79 -56.55
N ALA A 592 69.43 48.71 -57.29
CA ALA A 592 68.47 47.63 -57.50
C ALA A 592 68.14 46.86 -56.20
N VAL A 593 69.13 46.60 -55.34
CA VAL A 593 68.91 45.98 -54.01
C VAL A 593 68.01 46.86 -53.14
N THR A 594 68.26 48.17 -53.11
CA THR A 594 67.45 49.12 -52.32
C THR A 594 66.00 49.18 -52.81
N ALA A 595 65.77 49.13 -54.13
CA ALA A 595 64.43 49.11 -54.71
C ALA A 595 63.66 47.82 -54.38
N ALA A 596 64.31 46.66 -54.47
CA ALA A 596 63.72 45.36 -54.10
C ALA A 596 63.38 45.29 -52.61
N LEU A 597 64.32 45.70 -51.74
CA LEU A 597 64.14 45.75 -50.28
C LEU A 597 62.90 46.55 -49.88
N ASN A 598 62.69 47.72 -50.49
CA ASN A 598 61.51 48.57 -50.20
C ASN A 598 60.18 47.92 -50.61
N ALA A 599 60.16 47.13 -51.68
CA ALA A 599 58.97 46.40 -52.11
C ALA A 599 58.64 45.24 -51.15
N ASP A 600 59.64 44.45 -50.76
CA ASP A 600 59.47 43.33 -49.82
C ASP A 600 59.02 43.82 -48.44
N LEU A 601 59.60 44.92 -47.93
CA LEU A 601 59.21 45.52 -46.66
C LEU A 601 57.77 46.07 -46.68
N ALA A 602 57.28 46.56 -47.82
CA ALA A 602 55.90 46.98 -47.96
C ALA A 602 54.93 45.78 -47.89
N ALA A 603 55.27 44.67 -48.57
CA ALA A 603 54.50 43.43 -48.51
C ALA A 603 54.48 42.82 -47.09
N GLN A 604 55.63 42.79 -46.40
CA GLN A 604 55.74 42.29 -45.03
C GLN A 604 54.92 43.15 -44.03
N ARG A 605 54.93 44.48 -44.16
CA ARG A 605 54.09 45.37 -43.34
C ARG A 605 52.60 45.15 -43.58
N GLN A 606 52.19 44.91 -44.83
CA GLN A 606 50.80 44.58 -45.15
C GLN A 606 50.39 43.22 -44.56
N GLY A 607 51.28 42.22 -44.61
CA GLY A 607 51.08 40.92 -43.96
C GLY A 607 50.91 41.03 -42.44
N ALA A 608 51.79 41.77 -41.77
CA ALA A 608 51.69 42.01 -40.32
C ALA A 608 50.38 42.71 -39.93
N ALA A 609 49.98 43.76 -40.67
CA ALA A 609 48.71 44.45 -40.42
C ALA A 609 47.48 43.54 -40.67
N SER A 610 47.52 42.67 -41.69
CA SER A 610 46.51 41.66 -41.94
C SER A 610 46.39 40.66 -40.79
N TYR A 611 47.53 40.19 -40.27
CA TYR A 611 47.56 39.24 -39.16
C TYR A 611 46.89 39.80 -37.89
N LEU A 612 47.26 41.02 -37.50
CA LEU A 612 46.65 41.71 -36.35
C LEU A 612 45.13 41.95 -36.56
N ALA A 613 44.72 42.30 -37.78
CA ALA A 613 43.30 42.49 -38.10
C ALA A 613 42.49 41.18 -37.96
N THR A 614 43.04 40.06 -38.42
CA THR A 614 42.43 38.72 -38.26
C THR A 614 42.36 38.31 -36.78
N ALA A 615 43.45 38.48 -36.02
CA ALA A 615 43.44 38.18 -34.59
C ALA A 615 42.40 39.02 -33.81
N ARG A 616 42.22 40.29 -34.19
CA ARG A 616 41.20 41.17 -33.60
C ARG A 616 39.77 40.72 -33.93
N ALA A 617 39.54 40.20 -35.13
CA ALA A 617 38.24 39.64 -35.50
C ALA A 617 37.93 38.40 -34.66
N ASN A 618 38.88 37.46 -34.54
CA ASN A 618 38.75 36.25 -33.73
C ASN A 618 38.50 36.58 -32.24
N PHE A 619 39.20 37.59 -31.70
CA PHE A 619 38.97 38.08 -30.34
C PHE A 619 37.53 38.57 -30.13
N ASN A 620 37.04 39.43 -31.04
CA ASN A 620 35.67 39.95 -30.96
C ASN A 620 34.62 38.84 -31.08
N GLU A 621 34.88 37.83 -31.91
CA GLU A 621 34.01 36.65 -32.06
C GLU A 621 33.98 35.82 -30.77
N ALA A 622 35.14 35.51 -30.17
CA ALA A 622 35.22 34.79 -28.89
C ALA A 622 34.49 35.55 -27.76
N ALA A 623 34.64 36.88 -27.68
CA ALA A 623 33.93 37.71 -26.72
C ALA A 623 32.41 37.72 -26.95
N LEU A 624 31.96 37.77 -28.22
CA LEU A 624 30.54 37.68 -28.57
C LEU A 624 29.95 36.32 -28.19
N VAL A 625 30.65 35.23 -28.48
CA VAL A 625 30.24 33.85 -28.12
C VAL A 625 30.14 33.71 -26.60
N ALA A 626 31.14 34.16 -25.83
CA ALA A 626 31.10 34.13 -24.37
C ALA A 626 29.91 34.94 -23.78
N ASN A 627 29.62 36.12 -24.33
CA ASN A 627 28.48 36.94 -23.91
C ASN A 627 27.14 36.25 -24.23
N SER A 628 26.98 35.72 -25.45
CA SER A 628 25.75 35.01 -25.83
C SER A 628 25.52 33.72 -25.04
N LEU A 629 26.58 32.99 -24.66
CA LEU A 629 26.49 31.87 -23.72
C LEU A 629 26.02 32.31 -22.32
N THR A 630 26.50 33.47 -21.84
CA THR A 630 26.09 34.06 -20.57
C THR A 630 24.60 34.45 -20.58
N GLU A 631 24.10 35.04 -21.67
CA GLU A 631 22.68 35.39 -21.84
C GLU A 631 21.79 34.14 -21.98
N LEU A 632 22.21 33.17 -22.80
CA LEU A 632 21.51 31.89 -22.97
C LEU A 632 21.42 31.11 -21.65
N ALA A 633 22.49 31.15 -20.84
CA ALA A 633 22.56 30.54 -19.52
C ALA A 633 21.51 31.13 -18.56
N GLN A 634 21.42 32.46 -18.51
CA GLN A 634 20.41 33.16 -17.71
C GLN A 634 18.99 32.86 -18.20
N ALA A 635 18.74 32.92 -19.51
CA ALA A 635 17.45 32.62 -20.10
C ALA A 635 16.98 31.19 -19.75
N ARG A 636 17.83 30.18 -19.94
CA ARG A 636 17.51 28.79 -19.58
C ARG A 636 17.31 28.58 -18.08
N ALA A 637 18.04 29.29 -17.22
CA ALA A 637 17.79 29.22 -15.79
C ALA A 637 16.40 29.76 -15.42
N THR A 638 15.95 30.87 -16.04
CA THR A 638 14.59 31.38 -15.82
C THR A 638 13.50 30.46 -16.38
N GLU A 639 13.74 29.79 -17.51
CA GLU A 639 12.82 28.81 -18.09
C GLU A 639 12.68 27.58 -17.19
N LEU A 640 13.80 27.05 -16.68
CA LEU A 640 13.82 25.93 -15.73
C LEU A 640 13.13 26.29 -14.41
N ASP A 641 13.37 27.48 -13.85
CA ASP A 641 12.67 27.95 -12.65
C ASP A 641 11.16 28.09 -12.87
N ALA A 642 10.71 28.60 -14.02
CA ALA A 642 9.30 28.70 -14.35
C ALA A 642 8.65 27.32 -14.50
N ALA A 643 9.29 26.40 -15.23
CA ALA A 643 8.82 25.03 -15.40
C ALA A 643 8.79 24.25 -14.08
N PHE A 644 9.81 24.41 -13.23
CA PHE A 644 9.86 23.82 -11.90
C PHE A 644 8.78 24.38 -10.98
N THR A 645 8.59 25.70 -10.96
CA THR A 645 7.54 26.35 -10.14
C THR A 645 6.14 25.89 -10.56
N ALA A 646 5.88 25.79 -11.87
CA ALA A 646 4.62 25.27 -12.39
C ALA A 646 4.41 23.78 -12.04
N ARG A 647 5.47 22.96 -12.04
CA ARG A 647 5.42 21.56 -11.58
C ARG A 647 5.12 21.47 -10.08
N MET A 648 5.83 22.24 -9.26
CA MET A 648 5.64 22.30 -7.80
C MET A 648 4.21 22.70 -7.43
N ALA A 649 3.64 23.71 -8.10
CA ALA A 649 2.27 24.15 -7.87
C ALA A 649 1.24 23.04 -8.18
N ARG A 650 1.46 22.23 -9.23
CA ARG A 650 0.60 21.08 -9.56
C ARG A 650 0.69 19.98 -8.50
N THR A 651 1.90 19.60 -8.09
CA THR A 651 2.10 18.58 -7.05
C THR A 651 1.60 19.04 -5.69
N GLU A 652 1.73 20.33 -5.33
CA GLU A 652 1.17 20.86 -4.09
C GLU A 652 -0.37 20.89 -4.12
N ALA A 653 -0.98 21.18 -5.29
CA ALA A 653 -2.42 21.05 -5.46
C ALA A 653 -2.90 19.59 -5.33
N GLN A 654 -2.15 18.63 -5.89
CA GLN A 654 -2.43 17.19 -5.73
C GLN A 654 -2.32 16.75 -4.26
N ILE A 655 -1.29 17.18 -3.53
CA ILE A 655 -1.12 16.94 -2.09
C ILE A 655 -2.29 17.53 -1.27
N ARG A 656 -2.76 18.74 -1.59
CA ARG A 656 -3.92 19.33 -0.91
C ARG A 656 -5.21 18.56 -1.21
N GLN A 657 -5.36 18.07 -2.45
CA GLN A 657 -6.51 17.27 -2.85
C GLN A 657 -6.51 15.91 -2.14
N SER A 658 -5.38 15.20 -2.07
CA SER A 658 -5.29 13.89 -1.41
C SER A 658 -5.58 13.97 0.09
N ILE A 659 -5.15 15.05 0.78
CA ILE A 659 -5.56 15.33 2.17
C ILE A 659 -7.08 15.50 2.26
N ALA A 660 -7.65 16.36 1.41
CA ALA A 660 -9.09 16.64 1.43
C ALA A 660 -9.96 15.44 1.04
N ASP A 661 -9.45 14.52 0.22
CA ASP A 661 -10.11 13.25 -0.12
C ASP A 661 -9.98 12.24 1.03
N ALA A 662 -8.82 12.16 1.70
CA ALA A 662 -8.61 11.31 2.88
C ALA A 662 -9.47 11.73 4.09
N ASP A 663 -9.59 13.03 4.35
CA ASP A 663 -10.47 13.56 5.40
C ASP A 663 -11.95 13.30 5.10
N ARG A 664 -12.36 13.41 3.82
CA ARG A 664 -13.72 13.04 3.39
C ARG A 664 -14.00 11.54 3.55
N ALA A 665 -13.07 10.68 3.13
CA ALA A 665 -13.19 9.23 3.31
C ALA A 665 -13.29 8.85 4.79
N ARG A 666 -12.49 9.49 5.66
CA ARG A 666 -12.57 9.32 7.12
C ARG A 666 -13.92 9.76 7.69
N ALA A 667 -14.46 10.90 7.24
CA ALA A 667 -15.74 11.40 7.71
C ALA A 667 -16.91 10.48 7.31
N VAL A 668 -16.93 9.99 6.06
CA VAL A 668 -17.94 9.02 5.59
C VAL A 668 -17.85 7.71 6.39
N ALA A 669 -16.66 7.14 6.56
CA ALA A 669 -16.48 5.90 7.30
C ALA A 669 -16.88 6.01 8.78
N LEU A 670 -16.69 7.17 9.42
CA LEU A 670 -17.19 7.42 10.78
C LEU A 670 -18.72 7.51 10.83
N ALA A 671 -19.34 8.17 9.86
CA ALA A 671 -20.81 8.25 9.76
C ALA A 671 -21.46 6.88 9.49
N GLU A 672 -20.81 6.01 8.71
CA GLU A 672 -21.25 4.62 8.50
C GLU A 672 -21.21 3.80 9.80
N VAL A 673 -20.14 3.94 10.60
CA VAL A 673 -20.03 3.29 11.92
C VAL A 673 -21.08 3.82 12.91
N GLU A 674 -21.29 5.13 12.97
CA GLU A 674 -22.35 5.74 13.80
C GLU A 674 -23.75 5.28 13.39
N ARG A 675 -24.00 5.15 12.08
CA ARG A 675 -25.26 4.62 11.55
C ARG A 675 -25.46 3.15 11.93
N ALA A 676 -24.47 2.28 11.74
CA ALA A 676 -24.56 0.88 12.12
C ALA A 676 -24.82 0.71 13.63
N TRP A 677 -24.21 1.56 14.46
CA TRP A 677 -24.46 1.59 15.90
C TRP A 677 -25.89 2.05 16.25
N ALA A 678 -26.42 3.05 15.54
CA ALA A 678 -27.81 3.48 15.71
C ALA A 678 -28.81 2.39 15.28
N GLU A 679 -28.58 1.71 14.16
CA GLU A 679 -29.40 0.60 13.66
C GLU A 679 -29.38 -0.59 14.65
N ALA A 680 -28.21 -0.96 15.20
CA ALA A 680 -28.10 -2.03 16.21
C ALA A 680 -28.80 -1.68 17.54
N ASN A 681 -28.68 -0.44 18.02
CA ASN A 681 -29.42 -0.01 19.23
C ASN A 681 -30.94 0.01 18.99
N ALA A 682 -31.41 0.43 17.80
CA ALA A 682 -32.83 0.43 17.45
C ALA A 682 -33.43 -0.99 17.45
N ALA A 683 -32.73 -1.96 16.86
CA ALA A 683 -33.15 -3.36 16.87
C ALA A 683 -33.23 -3.95 18.29
N MET A 684 -32.34 -3.56 19.21
CA MET A 684 -32.41 -3.98 20.61
C MET A 684 -33.63 -3.40 21.33
N ILE A 685 -33.96 -2.12 21.09
CA ILE A 685 -35.16 -1.48 21.67
C ILE A 685 -36.44 -2.17 21.17
N GLU A 686 -36.52 -2.51 19.88
CA GLU A 686 -37.64 -3.25 19.29
C GLU A 686 -37.79 -4.65 19.93
N LEU A 687 -36.70 -5.40 20.04
CA LEU A 687 -36.67 -6.70 20.71
C LEU A 687 -37.06 -6.63 22.19
N ALA A 688 -36.65 -5.59 22.91
CA ALA A 688 -37.03 -5.37 24.31
C ALA A 688 -38.53 -5.10 24.44
N ALA A 689 -39.12 -4.30 23.54
CA ALA A 689 -40.56 -4.02 23.51
C ALA A 689 -41.38 -5.28 23.17
N GLU A 690 -40.94 -6.10 22.20
CA GLU A 690 -41.55 -7.40 21.93
C GLU A 690 -41.50 -8.33 23.16
N ASN A 691 -40.38 -8.33 23.88
CA ASN A 691 -40.18 -9.14 25.08
C ASN A 691 -41.21 -8.80 26.16
N GLU A 692 -41.36 -7.50 26.45
CA GLU A 692 -42.33 -6.99 27.41
C GLU A 692 -43.77 -7.37 27.02
N LEU A 693 -44.12 -7.25 25.74
CA LEU A 693 -45.42 -7.68 25.21
C LEU A 693 -45.65 -9.18 25.40
N ARG A 694 -44.64 -10.03 25.16
CA ARG A 694 -44.73 -11.48 25.39
C ARG A 694 -44.89 -11.83 26.87
N ARG A 695 -44.20 -11.13 27.77
CA ARG A 695 -44.36 -11.28 29.24
C ARG A 695 -45.76 -10.85 29.71
N ALA A 696 -46.28 -9.75 29.18
CA ALA A 696 -47.63 -9.28 29.46
C ALA A 696 -48.68 -10.30 28.99
N HIS A 697 -48.56 -10.80 27.76
CA HIS A 697 -49.46 -11.81 27.19
C HIS A 697 -49.41 -13.16 27.94
N ALA A 698 -48.23 -13.60 28.38
CA ALA A 698 -48.09 -14.80 29.22
C ALA A 698 -48.77 -14.63 30.58
N THR A 699 -48.67 -13.44 31.18
CA THR A 699 -49.34 -13.10 32.45
C THR A 699 -50.86 -13.01 32.29
N ALA A 700 -51.35 -12.40 31.20
CA ALA A 700 -52.78 -12.35 30.89
C ALA A 700 -53.38 -13.75 30.68
N LYS A 701 -52.65 -14.67 30.02
CA LYS A 701 -53.08 -16.07 29.86
C LYS A 701 -53.19 -16.81 31.19
N GLU A 702 -52.26 -16.60 32.12
CA GLU A 702 -52.36 -17.16 33.47
C GLU A 702 -53.60 -16.62 34.20
N GLN A 703 -53.85 -15.30 34.14
CA GLN A 703 -55.03 -14.67 34.77
C GLN A 703 -56.35 -15.23 34.22
N ILE A 704 -56.45 -15.43 32.90
CA ILE A 704 -57.63 -16.05 32.27
C ILE A 704 -57.83 -17.49 32.78
N MET A 705 -56.73 -18.25 32.92
CA MET A 705 -56.80 -19.62 33.45
C MET A 705 -57.15 -19.66 34.94
N LEU A 706 -56.66 -18.71 35.75
CA LEU A 706 -57.04 -18.59 37.17
C LEU A 706 -58.54 -18.33 37.31
N ALA A 707 -59.10 -17.37 36.56
CA ALA A 707 -60.54 -17.10 36.56
C ALA A 707 -61.38 -18.30 36.09
N PHE A 708 -60.89 -19.07 35.12
CA PHE A 708 -61.54 -20.33 34.71
C PHE A 708 -61.51 -21.38 35.83
N VAL A 709 -60.41 -21.50 36.58
CA VAL A 709 -60.27 -22.45 37.68
C VAL A 709 -61.16 -22.07 38.86
N GLU A 710 -61.24 -20.79 39.20
CA GLU A 710 -62.21 -20.25 40.18
C GLU A 710 -63.66 -20.57 39.77
N GLN A 711 -63.99 -20.42 38.48
CA GLN A 711 -65.30 -20.80 37.95
C GLN A 711 -65.57 -22.32 38.07
N GLN A 712 -64.59 -23.18 37.83
CA GLN A 712 -64.74 -24.63 37.99
C GLN A 712 -64.94 -25.04 39.44
N HIS A 713 -64.20 -24.43 40.38
CA HIS A 713 -64.39 -24.65 41.82
C HIS A 713 -65.79 -24.22 42.27
N ALA A 714 -66.21 -22.99 41.95
CA ALA A 714 -67.54 -22.50 42.32
C ALA A 714 -68.69 -23.38 41.75
N HIS A 715 -68.51 -23.93 40.55
CA HIS A 715 -69.46 -24.87 39.95
C HIS A 715 -69.41 -26.27 40.59
N ALA A 716 -68.24 -26.75 41.01
CA ALA A 716 -68.12 -27.98 41.80
C ALA A 716 -68.77 -27.83 43.18
N ASP A 717 -68.56 -26.71 43.87
CA ASP A 717 -69.16 -26.40 45.18
C ASP A 717 -70.69 -26.29 45.12
N ALA A 718 -71.22 -25.70 44.05
CA ALA A 718 -72.66 -25.63 43.80
C ALA A 718 -73.27 -27.02 43.56
N ARG A 719 -72.58 -27.89 42.81
CA ARG A 719 -72.98 -29.30 42.61
C ARG A 719 -72.91 -30.08 43.91
N GLU A 720 -71.84 -29.93 44.69
CA GLU A 720 -71.67 -30.59 45.98
C GLU A 720 -72.78 -30.22 46.96
N SER A 721 -73.12 -28.93 47.02
CA SER A 721 -74.23 -28.43 47.82
C SER A 721 -75.58 -29.01 47.39
N ALA A 722 -75.79 -29.22 46.09
CA ALA A 722 -76.99 -29.87 45.55
C ALA A 722 -77.04 -31.38 45.84
N THR A 723 -75.91 -32.10 45.73
CA THR A 723 -75.77 -33.51 46.14
C THR A 723 -76.09 -33.66 47.63
N ALA A 724 -75.48 -32.83 48.48
CA ALA A 724 -75.71 -32.84 49.93
C ALA A 724 -77.17 -32.54 50.29
N ALA A 725 -77.77 -31.49 49.72
CA ALA A 725 -79.18 -31.16 49.94
C ALA A 725 -80.12 -32.28 49.48
N THR A 726 -79.83 -32.91 48.34
CA THR A 726 -80.61 -34.06 47.83
C THR A 726 -80.49 -35.27 48.75
N PHE A 727 -79.30 -35.55 49.27
CA PHE A 727 -79.07 -36.63 50.23
C PHE A 727 -79.80 -36.35 51.56
N GLN A 728 -79.67 -35.15 52.12
CA GLN A 728 -80.36 -34.75 53.34
C GLN A 728 -81.89 -34.78 53.19
N ALA A 729 -82.44 -34.34 52.07
CA ALA A 729 -83.88 -34.43 51.78
C ALA A 729 -84.36 -35.89 51.71
N ARG A 730 -83.56 -36.80 51.15
CA ARG A 730 -83.82 -38.25 51.17
C ARG A 730 -83.77 -38.82 52.60
N LEU A 731 -82.80 -38.41 53.42
CA LEU A 731 -82.72 -38.82 54.83
C LEU A 731 -83.93 -38.33 55.65
N ALA A 732 -84.31 -37.06 55.52
CA ALA A 732 -85.47 -36.50 56.21
C ALA A 732 -86.79 -37.19 55.80
N SER A 733 -86.95 -37.52 54.51
CA SER A 733 -88.08 -38.31 54.01
C SER A 733 -88.11 -39.71 54.61
N LEU A 734 -86.96 -40.38 54.71
CA LEU A 734 -86.85 -41.71 55.35
C LEU A 734 -87.15 -41.66 56.85
N GLN A 735 -86.67 -40.63 57.57
CA GLN A 735 -86.99 -40.41 58.98
C GLN A 735 -88.50 -40.19 59.17
N ALA A 736 -89.12 -39.29 58.39
CA ALA A 736 -90.57 -39.06 58.45
C ALA A 736 -91.40 -40.33 58.15
N GLN A 737 -90.94 -41.19 57.23
CA GLN A 737 -91.57 -42.50 56.97
C GLN A 737 -91.43 -43.45 58.15
N ARG A 738 -90.27 -43.48 58.82
CA ARG A 738 -90.04 -44.29 60.03
C ARG A 738 -90.88 -43.81 61.21
N ASP A 739 -90.89 -42.51 61.47
CA ASP A 739 -91.68 -41.90 62.56
C ASP A 739 -93.17 -42.13 62.35
N ARG A 740 -93.63 -42.03 61.10
CA ARG A 740 -94.99 -42.43 60.72
C ARG A 740 -95.25 -43.91 60.97
N ALA A 741 -94.35 -44.81 60.58
CA ALA A 741 -94.51 -46.25 60.82
C ALA A 741 -94.51 -46.58 62.33
N TYR A 742 -93.66 -45.93 63.13
CA TYR A 742 -93.69 -46.06 64.59
C TYR A 742 -95.00 -45.53 65.19
N ALA A 743 -95.50 -44.39 64.71
CA ALA A 743 -96.79 -43.85 65.15
C ALA A 743 -97.97 -44.77 64.76
N GLU A 744 -97.96 -45.34 63.55
CA GLU A 744 -98.96 -46.31 63.09
C GLU A 744 -98.91 -47.62 63.91
N ILE A 745 -97.72 -48.15 64.21
CA ILE A 745 -97.54 -49.30 65.09
C ILE A 745 -98.04 -48.98 66.51
N PHE A 746 -97.63 -47.85 67.09
CA PHE A 746 -98.06 -47.43 68.43
C PHE A 746 -99.58 -47.24 68.51
N LEU A 747 -100.19 -46.60 67.51
CA LEU A 747 -101.65 -46.49 67.40
C LEU A 747 -102.32 -47.86 67.33
N SER A 748 -101.78 -48.80 66.55
CA SER A 748 -102.32 -50.16 66.45
C SER A 748 -102.21 -50.93 67.77
N GLU A 749 -101.11 -50.75 68.53
CA GLU A 749 -100.90 -51.38 69.82
C GLU A 749 -101.83 -50.79 70.90
N GLN A 750 -102.08 -49.48 70.87
CA GLN A 750 -103.08 -48.83 71.73
C GLN A 750 -104.52 -49.29 71.38
N GLN A 751 -104.83 -49.45 70.10
CA GLN A 751 -106.12 -49.99 69.65
C GLN A 751 -106.30 -51.46 70.06
N GLN A 752 -105.26 -52.30 70.00
CA GLN A 752 -105.31 -53.67 70.53
C GLN A 752 -105.48 -53.72 72.05
N LYS A 753 -104.80 -52.83 72.80
CA LYS A 753 -104.98 -52.71 74.26
C LYS A 753 -106.41 -52.29 74.62
N LEU A 754 -106.99 -51.34 73.88
CA LEU A 754 -108.40 -50.95 74.03
C LEU A 754 -109.37 -52.10 73.68
N ALA A 755 -109.09 -52.84 72.59
CA ALA A 755 -109.91 -53.99 72.20
C ALA A 755 -109.92 -55.08 73.29
N HIS A 756 -108.77 -55.39 73.91
CA HIS A 756 -108.71 -56.35 75.03
C HIS A 756 -109.46 -55.90 76.28
N VAL A 757 -109.55 -54.59 76.56
CA VAL A 757 -110.38 -54.06 77.66
C VAL A 757 -111.87 -54.15 77.34
N SER A 758 -112.27 -54.07 76.07
CA SER A 758 -113.69 -54.13 75.66
C SER A 758 -114.34 -55.52 75.67
N ALA A 759 -113.59 -56.59 75.92
CA ALA A 759 -114.07 -57.98 75.85
C ALA A 759 -114.46 -58.60 77.21
N GLY A 760 -114.25 -57.90 78.33
CA GLY A 760 -114.71 -58.28 79.67
C GLY A 760 -115.63 -57.19 80.22
N GLY A 761 -116.93 -57.47 80.35
CA GLY A 761 -117.91 -56.43 80.60
C GLY A 761 -118.00 -55.96 82.05
N GLU A 762 -117.84 -54.65 82.26
CA GLU A 762 -118.55 -53.86 83.27
C GLU A 762 -118.61 -52.40 82.79
N PHE A 763 -119.82 -51.82 82.72
CA PHE A 763 -120.12 -50.70 81.83
C PHE A 763 -119.88 -49.28 82.40
N ASP A 764 -119.30 -49.16 83.61
CA ASP A 764 -119.18 -47.87 84.33
C ASP A 764 -117.82 -47.16 84.18
N LEU A 765 -116.83 -47.76 83.50
CA LEU A 765 -115.49 -47.16 83.31
C LEU A 765 -115.33 -46.37 82.00
N ALA A 766 -116.23 -46.54 81.02
CA ALA A 766 -116.11 -45.91 79.70
C ALA A 766 -116.26 -44.38 79.75
N ASP A 767 -117.24 -43.87 80.50
CA ASP A 767 -117.47 -42.42 80.63
C ASP A 767 -116.35 -41.72 81.43
N ALA A 768 -115.78 -42.41 82.43
CA ALA A 768 -114.62 -41.92 83.17
C ALA A 768 -113.34 -41.85 82.29
N ALA A 769 -113.18 -42.78 81.34
CA ALA A 769 -112.08 -42.77 80.38
C ALA A 769 -112.24 -41.66 79.34
N LEU A 770 -113.45 -41.45 78.79
CA LEU A 770 -113.73 -40.36 77.86
C LEU A 770 -113.52 -38.98 78.49
N ALA A 771 -113.94 -38.78 79.75
CA ALA A 771 -113.66 -37.55 80.48
C ALA A 771 -112.14 -37.29 80.66
N ARG A 772 -111.34 -38.32 80.93
CA ARG A 772 -109.88 -38.21 81.04
C ARG A 772 -109.20 -37.97 79.70
N ILE A 773 -109.68 -38.56 78.60
CA ILE A 773 -109.14 -38.31 77.25
C ILE A 773 -109.43 -36.86 76.83
N HIS A 774 -110.64 -36.33 77.07
CA HIS A 774 -110.93 -34.92 76.79
C HIS A 774 -110.11 -33.93 77.65
N ALA A 775 -109.74 -34.30 78.88
CA ALA A 775 -108.81 -33.53 79.69
C ALA A 775 -107.36 -33.61 79.15
N ALA A 776 -106.91 -34.79 78.75
CA ALA A 776 -105.57 -35.00 78.19
C ALA A 776 -105.36 -34.30 76.84
N VAL A 777 -106.37 -34.30 75.96
CA VAL A 777 -106.32 -33.60 74.67
C VAL A 777 -106.27 -32.07 74.85
N ARG A 778 -106.91 -31.51 75.89
CA ARG A 778 -106.72 -30.10 76.25
C ARG A 778 -105.34 -29.83 76.84
N ALA A 779 -104.84 -30.71 77.71
CA ALA A 779 -103.48 -30.58 78.25
C ALA A 779 -102.39 -30.67 77.18
N MET A 780 -102.58 -31.47 76.12
CA MET A 780 -101.65 -31.52 74.97
C MET A 780 -101.74 -30.30 74.04
N ALA A 781 -102.84 -29.54 74.08
CA ALA A 781 -102.95 -28.28 73.32
C ALA A 781 -102.19 -27.11 73.98
N ASP A 782 -102.00 -27.16 75.31
CA ASP A 782 -101.34 -26.11 76.10
C ASP A 782 -99.85 -26.40 76.42
N VAL A 783 -99.29 -27.53 75.97
CA VAL A 783 -97.83 -27.82 76.07
C VAL A 783 -97.15 -27.55 74.73
N ALA A 784 -97.07 -26.26 74.39
CA ALA A 784 -96.13 -25.73 73.41
C ALA A 784 -95.00 -25.02 74.17
N PRO A 785 -93.84 -25.67 74.41
CA PRO A 785 -92.69 -24.98 74.98
C PRO A 785 -92.17 -23.91 74.01
N THR A 786 -92.01 -22.71 74.55
CA THR A 786 -91.14 -21.64 74.05
C THR A 786 -89.67 -22.07 74.02
N GLU A 787 -88.83 -21.21 73.42
CA GLU A 787 -87.35 -21.24 73.32
C GLU A 787 -86.84 -21.76 71.97
N GLU A 788 -86.46 -20.86 71.06
CA GLU A 788 -85.20 -20.09 71.00
C GLU A 788 -84.14 -20.81 70.14
N ALA A 789 -83.89 -20.23 68.96
CA ALA A 789 -82.73 -20.53 68.14
C ALA A 789 -82.11 -19.21 67.65
N SER A 790 -81.44 -18.51 68.57
CA SER A 790 -80.46 -17.49 68.22
C SER A 790 -79.30 -18.14 67.44
N GLY A 791 -79.01 -17.66 66.22
CA GLY A 791 -78.15 -18.43 65.30
C GLY A 791 -77.44 -17.63 64.20
N SER A 792 -76.77 -16.53 64.56
CA SER A 792 -75.62 -15.98 63.82
C SER A 792 -75.75 -15.74 62.29
N VAL A 793 -76.27 -14.57 61.90
CA VAL A 793 -75.85 -13.94 60.64
C VAL A 793 -74.43 -13.38 60.84
N ALA A 794 -73.43 -14.05 60.27
CA ALA A 794 -72.09 -13.52 60.18
C ALA A 794 -71.98 -12.57 58.96
N THR A 795 -71.63 -11.32 59.22
CA THR A 795 -71.29 -10.35 58.18
C THR A 795 -70.03 -10.76 57.42
N VAL A 796 -70.13 -10.88 56.10
CA VAL A 796 -68.95 -10.88 55.22
C VAL A 796 -68.46 -9.43 55.07
N PRO A 797 -67.22 -9.09 55.45
CA PRO A 797 -66.61 -7.85 55.02
C PRO A 797 -66.23 -7.97 53.53
N ILE A 798 -66.52 -6.93 52.76
CA ILE A 798 -65.96 -6.74 51.43
C ILE A 798 -64.64 -5.99 51.62
N ASP A 799 -63.55 -6.57 51.12
CA ASP A 799 -62.38 -5.88 50.58
C ASP A 799 -62.21 -6.36 49.13
#